data_AF-A0A0P9DQV5-F1
#
_entry.id   AF-A0A0P9DQV5-F1
#
_cell.length_a   1.000
_cell.length_b   1.000
_cell.length_c   1.000
_cell.angle_alpha   90.00
_cell.angle_beta   90.00
_cell.angle_gamma   90.00
#
_symmetry.space_group_name_H-M   'P 1'
#
loop_
_entity.id
_entity.type
_entity.pdbx_description
1 polymer ?
#
loop_
_entity_poly.entity_id
_entity_poly.type
_entity_poly.pdbx_seq_one_letter_code
_entity_poly.pdbx_strand_id
1 'polypeptide(L)'
;MFRKNRMYAITLLSAWVMAAPLVMPLPTERVWSAAAALVPDANLEKVIRSQLKKPDGDLTPEDLRSLSRLMASDGKKTRPIEQLVGLQYADRMTRLDVSSNQISDVYPISGLKQLTYLDLTDNRIADVRPLDLPKLRHLFLSGNPLQDPTPLWKLTRLESLAASGAGIGSVDGIGSLEGLLFLDLSGNPLGKLGEITKLAGVQQLKLRHTQLADLSGIAALKELKTLDLRDNKITDIRVLADLSKLSDVRLSGNPLEAASLDTVRALQDRGVHVEFDPSLFPSYERSINVFVNDERIAFEEPPLNRNGSVLVPFRGVFGKLGMQVAWNEELRRVTGTKSGLELVLTIGQEEALVNGQPVKLPAAPELRNGTTLVPLRLVGEAADKLVVWNQDRQAVYIVDNVTNGTGKRYDEKGRLIYSGELKDGKYNGKGTQYASSGEIAYEGEWKDGRKHGQGKQYDPVGRLMLEGEFRDDLPNGQGKKYDSDGSRLEGEFVQGKLNGHGKLFVEGRLLYEGDFKDNDLHGKGTVYFATGEKYTGEFERNVKKGIGIVYFTNGERFEGKVNDQSMVEGKYFASGKLLFEGTFKDNRFHEGAMYFSSGAVYKGTFADGEFDKGTFLDAQGKTLDPAKDGKGFRFYANGDWYEGETADGESNGQGVYHFLGNGRVEGSFLGGVMNGEMKVYSEKGKLEFEGRYADGERSGIGKEYNTEGKLHYEGGYKAGEYSGQGKEYNWQGHLIYSGEFKDGTRNGQGTEYRQDKAVYEGGFRGRLYHGQGKLTFFNGDTYTGEFNQGKYGERGTFADSSGKTIVNGADQGTGVYRFADGTIYKGEFQGGVLQGRGETYNKDSTLNHRGEYRAGKRNGFGQSFDLDGHLWHEGAYADGYAKGQGKSFYENGKLQYEGEFDYGTWSGSGKVYTKESRLLYEGEFEDSEFQGQGKLYYADGTVYTGAFDYSEFGEGGSFTDAKGKPLSGINTARIGTGKLYYADGTTYEGELAEGKAHGRGKLFDTDGKPEYEGEFKNGYRKDWYDE
;
A
#
# COMPACT_ATOMS: atom_id res chain seq x y z
N MET A 1 -4.96 -0.44 39.78
CA MET A 1 -5.02 0.38 41.03
C MET A 1 -4.66 1.86 40.80
N PHE A 2 -4.27 2.27 39.58
CA PHE A 2 -4.45 3.65 39.07
C PHE A 2 -5.96 3.92 38.87
N ARG A 3 -6.73 3.97 39.96
CA ARG A 3 -8.14 4.39 39.88
C ARG A 3 -8.15 5.85 39.45
N LYS A 4 -8.71 6.12 38.26
CA LYS A 4 -9.75 7.11 37.88
C LYS A 4 -9.91 8.45 38.67
N ASN A 5 -9.12 8.79 39.68
CA ASN A 5 -9.37 9.92 40.59
C ASN A 5 -8.20 10.91 40.71
N ARG A 6 -7.08 10.72 40.00
CA ARG A 6 -5.98 11.73 39.96
C ARG A 6 -5.68 12.29 38.58
N MET A 7 -5.92 11.51 37.52
CA MET A 7 -5.80 11.99 36.14
C MET A 7 -6.88 13.02 35.76
N TYR A 8 -7.98 13.11 36.52
CA TYR A 8 -8.98 14.18 36.39
C TYR A 8 -8.46 15.58 36.80
N ALA A 9 -7.31 15.68 37.46
CA ALA A 9 -6.72 16.98 37.77
C ALA A 9 -6.10 17.68 36.54
N ILE A 10 -5.79 16.93 35.48
CA ILE A 10 -5.20 17.50 34.25
C ILE A 10 -6.22 17.55 33.10
N THR A 11 -7.28 16.73 33.14
CA THR A 11 -8.22 16.58 32.00
C THR A 11 -9.46 17.49 32.01
N LEU A 12 -9.59 18.48 32.90
CA LEU A 12 -10.68 19.48 32.85
C LEU A 12 -10.25 20.90 33.24
N LEU A 13 -8.99 21.27 33.01
CA LEU A 13 -8.57 22.67 33.18
C LEU A 13 -8.98 23.46 31.93
N SER A 14 -10.03 24.26 32.09
CA SER A 14 -10.58 25.20 31.11
C SER A 14 -9.48 25.93 30.33
N ALA A 15 -9.67 26.03 29.01
CA ALA A 15 -8.80 26.78 28.12
C ALA A 15 -8.57 28.19 28.68
N TRP A 16 -7.32 28.65 28.62
CA TRP A 16 -6.95 30.04 28.89
C TRP A 16 -7.46 30.87 27.73
N VAL A 17 -8.75 31.18 27.74
CA VAL A 17 -9.35 32.07 26.76
C VAL A 17 -9.26 33.47 27.35
N MET A 18 -8.45 34.32 26.73
CA MET A 18 -8.67 35.76 26.86
C MET A 18 -10.10 36.01 26.38
N ALA A 19 -10.98 36.43 27.28
CA ALA A 19 -12.28 36.91 26.86
C ALA A 19 -12.00 38.17 26.04
N ALA A 20 -12.17 38.07 24.71
CA ALA A 20 -12.01 39.21 23.83
C ALA A 20 -12.88 40.36 24.36
N PRO A 21 -12.38 41.61 24.36
CA PRO A 21 -13.24 42.78 24.51
C PRO A 21 -14.42 42.66 23.54
N LEU A 22 -15.57 43.26 23.88
CA LEU A 22 -16.72 43.33 22.99
C LEU A 22 -16.31 44.13 21.74
N VAL A 23 -15.88 43.41 20.71
CA VAL A 23 -15.39 43.98 19.44
C VAL A 23 -16.53 44.66 18.68
N MET A 24 -16.21 45.68 17.89
CA MET A 24 -16.96 45.89 16.65
C MET A 24 -17.03 44.55 15.89
N PRO A 25 -18.21 44.08 15.46
CA PRO A 25 -18.27 43.02 14.47
C PRO A 25 -17.83 43.60 13.12
N LEU A 26 -16.52 43.65 12.92
CA LEU A 26 -15.85 43.80 11.63
C LEU A 26 -15.18 42.46 11.32
N PRO A 27 -15.14 42.11 10.03
CA PRO A 27 -15.58 40.81 9.51
C PRO A 27 -15.11 39.65 10.37
N THR A 28 -16.05 38.74 10.64
CA THR A 28 -15.77 37.35 11.02
C THR A 28 -14.44 36.93 10.44
N GLU A 29 -13.54 36.41 11.28
CA GLU A 29 -12.28 35.80 10.87
C GLU A 29 -12.50 34.80 9.73
N ARG A 30 -12.47 35.31 8.50
CA ARG A 30 -11.88 34.67 7.37
C ARG A 30 -10.68 35.52 7.04
N VAL A 31 -9.67 35.35 7.89
CA VAL A 31 -8.29 35.33 7.44
C VAL A 31 -8.31 34.35 6.27
N TRP A 32 -8.37 34.87 5.04
CA TRP A 32 -7.85 34.10 3.94
C TRP A 32 -6.38 33.94 4.26
N SER A 33 -6.01 32.79 4.84
CA SER A 33 -4.64 32.34 4.71
C SER A 33 -4.40 32.29 3.21
N ALA A 34 -3.49 33.09 2.69
CA ALA A 34 -3.13 33.07 1.28
C ALA A 34 -2.71 31.68 0.79
N ALA A 35 -2.48 30.74 1.71
CA ALA A 35 -2.33 29.34 1.40
C ALA A 35 -3.50 28.70 0.63
N ALA A 36 -4.74 29.22 0.72
CA ALA A 36 -5.87 28.74 -0.09
C ALA A 36 -5.67 28.92 -1.61
N ALA A 37 -4.80 29.84 -2.05
CA ALA A 37 -4.50 30.09 -3.45
C ALA A 37 -3.32 29.24 -4.00
N LEU A 38 -2.43 28.75 -3.14
CA LEU A 38 -1.28 27.92 -3.53
C LEU A 38 -1.53 26.42 -3.34
N VAL A 39 -2.17 26.05 -2.23
CA VAL A 39 -2.58 24.69 -1.87
C VAL A 39 -4.08 24.73 -1.53
N PRO A 40 -4.97 24.67 -2.53
CA PRO A 40 -6.40 24.90 -2.33
C PRO A 40 -7.10 23.81 -1.51
N ASP A 41 -6.50 22.64 -1.39
CA ASP A 41 -6.99 21.58 -0.51
C ASP A 41 -6.54 21.86 0.93
N ALA A 42 -7.49 22.27 1.78
CA ALA A 42 -7.21 22.65 3.17
C ALA A 42 -6.59 21.51 4.00
N ASN A 43 -6.88 20.25 3.67
CA ASN A 43 -6.30 19.10 4.37
C ASN A 43 -4.85 18.89 3.93
N LEU A 44 -4.57 18.97 2.62
CA LEU A 44 -3.20 18.93 2.10
C LEU A 44 -2.37 20.09 2.64
N GLU A 45 -2.92 21.30 2.63
CA GLU A 45 -2.28 22.50 3.17
C GLU A 45 -1.87 22.30 4.64
N LYS A 46 -2.80 21.80 5.46
CA LYS A 46 -2.54 21.53 6.87
C LYS A 46 -1.40 20.53 7.08
N VAL A 47 -1.34 19.48 6.25
CA VAL A 47 -0.25 18.49 6.32
C VAL A 47 1.09 19.12 5.90
N ILE A 48 1.10 19.94 4.84
CA ILE A 48 2.27 20.67 4.38
C ILE A 48 2.79 21.62 5.47
N ARG A 49 1.91 22.40 6.11
CA ARG A 49 2.27 23.31 7.21
C ARG A 49 2.93 22.57 8.37
N SER A 50 2.35 21.44 8.77
CA SER A 50 2.92 20.58 9.80
C SER A 50 4.31 20.09 9.41
N GLN A 51 4.49 19.69 8.15
CA GLN A 51 5.77 19.19 7.63
C GLN A 51 6.85 20.28 7.57
N LEU A 52 6.46 21.51 7.23
CA LEU A 52 7.33 22.69 7.19
C LEU A 52 7.57 23.34 8.57
N LYS A 53 6.84 22.90 9.60
CA LYS A 53 6.79 23.54 10.92
C LYS A 53 6.41 25.03 10.84
N LYS A 54 5.46 25.32 9.95
CA LYS A 54 4.97 26.66 9.64
C LYS A 54 3.44 26.72 9.88
N PRO A 55 3.00 26.73 11.15
CA PRO A 55 1.57 26.70 11.48
C PRO A 55 0.84 27.93 10.95
N ASP A 56 1.50 29.09 10.98
CA ASP A 56 0.93 30.39 10.63
C ASP A 56 1.71 31.08 9.50
N GLY A 57 1.14 32.14 8.94
CA GLY A 57 1.71 32.88 7.81
C GLY A 57 1.59 32.13 6.47
N ASP A 58 2.04 32.75 5.38
CA ASP A 58 1.76 32.23 4.04
C ASP A 58 2.67 31.07 3.65
N LEU A 59 2.12 30.13 2.89
CA LEU A 59 2.93 29.20 2.11
C LEU A 59 3.34 29.87 0.79
N THR A 60 4.64 29.86 0.51
CA THR A 60 5.22 30.36 -0.73
C THR A 60 5.70 29.17 -1.60
N PRO A 61 5.90 29.36 -2.91
CA PRO A 61 6.49 28.33 -3.76
C PRO A 61 7.86 27.88 -3.26
N GLU A 62 8.66 28.76 -2.66
CA GLU A 62 9.97 28.38 -2.09
C GLU A 62 9.82 27.51 -0.83
N ASP A 63 8.80 27.76 0.00
CA ASP A 63 8.44 26.86 1.10
C ASP A 63 8.12 25.46 0.56
N LEU A 64 7.30 25.37 -0.49
CA LEU A 64 6.94 24.08 -1.12
C LEU A 64 8.14 23.42 -1.80
N ARG A 65 9.02 24.20 -2.43
CA ARG A 65 10.26 23.72 -3.05
C ARG A 65 11.20 23.04 -2.06
N SER A 66 11.15 23.46 -0.80
CA SER A 66 11.93 22.84 0.28
C SER A 66 11.47 21.43 0.65
N LEU A 67 10.25 21.02 0.25
CA LEU A 67 9.70 19.69 0.53
C LEU A 67 10.47 18.62 -0.25
N SER A 68 11.21 17.78 0.47
CA SER A 68 11.84 16.57 -0.06
C SER A 68 11.02 15.31 0.19
N ARG A 69 10.11 15.36 1.19
CA ARG A 69 9.21 14.28 1.59
C ARG A 69 7.90 14.83 2.15
N LEU A 70 6.79 14.13 1.89
CA LEU A 70 5.48 14.46 2.47
C LEU A 70 4.72 13.17 2.78
N MET A 71 4.32 12.98 4.04
CA MET A 71 3.49 11.86 4.50
C MET A 71 2.11 12.41 4.87
N ALA A 72 1.13 12.16 4.01
CA ALA A 72 -0.22 12.73 4.05
C ALA A 72 -1.30 11.62 3.93
N SER A 73 -0.98 10.43 4.43
CA SER A 73 -1.91 9.30 4.48
C SER A 73 -3.06 9.57 5.46
N ASP A 74 -4.32 9.36 5.09
CA ASP A 74 -5.47 9.46 6.00
C ASP A 74 -6.15 8.11 6.22
N GLY A 75 -5.44 7.18 6.88
CA GLY A 75 -5.97 5.85 7.20
C GLY A 75 -7.24 5.83 8.06
N LYS A 76 -7.66 6.97 8.64
CA LYS A 76 -8.93 7.11 9.38
C LYS A 76 -10.07 7.69 8.52
N LYS A 77 -9.77 8.17 7.29
CA LYS A 77 -10.72 8.82 6.37
C LYS A 77 -11.49 9.99 7.01
N THR A 78 -10.84 10.71 7.91
CA THR A 78 -11.46 11.81 8.68
C THR A 78 -11.20 13.20 8.08
N ARG A 79 -10.19 13.32 7.22
CA ARG A 79 -9.72 14.55 6.57
C ARG A 79 -9.17 14.22 5.18
N PRO A 80 -10.02 13.74 4.26
CA PRO A 80 -9.56 13.30 2.95
C PRO A 80 -8.97 14.48 2.16
N ILE A 81 -7.83 14.23 1.53
CA ILE A 81 -7.28 15.07 0.48
C ILE A 81 -7.98 14.68 -0.83
N GLU A 82 -8.47 15.66 -1.56
CA GLU A 82 -9.11 15.50 -2.86
C GLU A 82 -8.21 16.01 -4.00
N GLN A 83 -7.36 17.01 -3.72
CA GLN A 83 -6.52 17.65 -4.74
C GLN A 83 -5.06 17.72 -4.33
N LEU A 84 -4.18 17.48 -5.31
CA LEU A 84 -2.73 17.60 -5.15
C LEU A 84 -2.16 18.95 -5.62
N VAL A 85 -3.04 19.91 -5.93
CA VAL A 85 -2.62 21.24 -6.36
C VAL A 85 -1.79 21.91 -5.26
N GLY A 86 -0.67 22.48 -5.68
CA GLY A 86 0.40 23.01 -4.84
C GLY A 86 1.65 22.13 -4.91
N LEU A 87 1.51 20.81 -5.00
CA LEU A 87 2.67 19.91 -5.04
C LEU A 87 3.52 20.07 -6.31
N GLN A 88 3.00 20.67 -7.39
CA GLN A 88 3.79 20.98 -8.58
C GLN A 88 5.02 21.86 -8.31
N TYR A 89 5.02 22.62 -7.20
CA TYR A 89 6.13 23.48 -6.80
C TYR A 89 7.20 22.76 -5.96
N ALA A 90 6.94 21.52 -5.50
CA ALA A 90 7.85 20.72 -4.69
C ALA A 90 8.87 19.94 -5.55
N ASP A 91 9.63 20.64 -6.41
CA ASP A 91 10.50 20.03 -7.42
C ASP A 91 11.67 19.17 -6.86
N ARG A 92 11.95 19.28 -5.55
CA ARG A 92 12.93 18.46 -4.81
C ARG A 92 12.33 17.20 -4.18
N MET A 93 11.05 16.94 -4.36
CA MET A 93 10.36 15.83 -3.70
C MET A 93 10.86 14.47 -4.19
N THR A 94 11.28 13.63 -3.25
CA THR A 94 11.81 12.27 -3.49
C THR A 94 10.88 11.18 -2.98
N ARG A 95 10.02 11.51 -2.00
CA ARG A 95 9.09 10.56 -1.36
C ARG A 95 7.73 11.22 -1.07
N LEU A 96 6.67 10.70 -1.66
CA LEU A 96 5.30 11.15 -1.44
C LEU A 96 4.42 9.97 -1.01
N ASP A 97 3.72 10.13 0.11
CA ASP A 97 2.66 9.22 0.56
C ASP A 97 1.38 10.02 0.75
N VAL A 98 0.38 9.73 -0.06
CA VAL A 98 -0.97 10.33 -0.03
C VAL A 98 -2.02 9.21 -0.04
N SER A 99 -1.71 8.08 0.58
CA SER A 99 -2.60 6.92 0.67
C SER A 99 -3.87 7.19 1.50
N SER A 100 -4.93 6.41 1.25
CA SER A 100 -6.22 6.49 1.93
C SER A 100 -6.89 7.87 1.86
N ASN A 101 -6.92 8.46 0.68
CA ASN A 101 -7.51 9.78 0.41
C ASN A 101 -8.65 9.67 -0.64
N GLN A 102 -9.09 10.80 -1.22
CA GLN A 102 -10.13 10.84 -2.27
C GLN A 102 -9.62 11.44 -3.58
N ILE A 103 -8.32 11.31 -3.85
CA ILE A 103 -7.66 11.90 -5.01
C ILE A 103 -8.08 11.17 -6.29
N SER A 104 -8.46 11.93 -7.32
CA SER A 104 -8.74 11.41 -8.67
C SER A 104 -7.80 11.97 -9.74
N ASP A 105 -7.28 13.19 -9.56
CA ASP A 105 -6.34 13.85 -10.49
C ASP A 105 -4.92 13.88 -9.91
N VAL A 106 -4.02 13.14 -10.56
CA VAL A 106 -2.58 13.08 -10.23
C VAL A 106 -1.72 13.96 -11.16
N TYR A 107 -2.32 14.76 -12.04
CA TYR A 107 -1.57 15.68 -12.92
C TYR A 107 -0.66 16.66 -12.17
N PRO A 108 -1.03 17.24 -11.01
CA PRO A 108 -0.17 18.17 -10.28
C PRO A 108 1.22 17.60 -9.92
N ILE A 109 1.36 16.27 -9.82
CA ILE A 109 2.63 15.62 -9.49
C ILE A 109 3.43 15.13 -10.70
N SER A 110 2.93 15.33 -11.93
CA SER A 110 3.58 14.86 -13.16
C SER A 110 4.97 15.46 -13.42
N GLY A 111 5.23 16.66 -12.88
CA GLY A 111 6.52 17.35 -12.96
C GLY A 111 7.56 16.92 -11.93
N LEU A 112 7.21 16.05 -10.98
CA LEU A 112 8.07 15.68 -9.84
C LEU A 112 9.09 14.60 -10.21
N LYS A 113 9.94 14.91 -11.20
CA LYS A 113 10.88 13.97 -11.82
C LYS A 113 11.99 13.44 -10.88
N GLN A 114 12.04 13.91 -9.62
CA GLN A 114 12.93 13.40 -8.58
C GLN A 114 12.31 12.31 -7.69
N LEU A 115 11.01 12.02 -7.84
CA LEU A 115 10.33 11.00 -7.05
C LEU A 115 10.96 9.62 -7.24
N THR A 116 11.22 8.97 -6.10
CA THR A 116 11.70 7.58 -6.00
C THR A 116 10.68 6.67 -5.32
N TYR A 117 9.81 7.24 -4.49
CA TYR A 117 8.75 6.54 -3.76
C TYR A 117 7.44 7.33 -3.88
N LEU A 118 6.37 6.65 -4.30
CA LEU A 118 5.03 7.20 -4.42
C LEU A 118 3.99 6.19 -3.92
N ASP A 119 3.27 6.56 -2.86
CA ASP A 119 2.13 5.80 -2.34
C ASP A 119 0.82 6.56 -2.57
N LEU A 120 -0.04 5.96 -3.39
CA LEU A 120 -1.35 6.44 -3.83
C LEU A 120 -2.45 5.43 -3.47
N THR A 121 -2.16 4.47 -2.59
CA THR A 121 -3.10 3.40 -2.18
C THR A 121 -4.44 3.98 -1.71
N ASP A 122 -5.55 3.30 -1.98
CA ASP A 122 -6.91 3.65 -1.55
C ASP A 122 -7.32 5.09 -1.91
N ASN A 123 -7.32 5.40 -3.20
CA ASN A 123 -7.80 6.67 -3.78
C ASN A 123 -8.86 6.41 -4.87
N ARG A 124 -9.14 7.38 -5.75
CA ARG A 124 -10.10 7.29 -6.86
C ARG A 124 -9.42 7.51 -8.22
N ILE A 125 -8.18 7.05 -8.35
CA ILE A 125 -7.36 7.30 -9.54
C ILE A 125 -7.75 6.33 -10.65
N ALA A 126 -8.09 6.87 -11.81
CA ALA A 126 -8.40 6.09 -13.01
C ALA A 126 -7.32 6.22 -14.10
N ASP A 127 -6.68 7.39 -14.19
CA ASP A 127 -5.67 7.73 -15.19
C ASP A 127 -4.27 7.86 -14.55
N VAL A 128 -3.36 6.99 -14.97
CA VAL A 128 -1.97 6.93 -14.49
C VAL A 128 -0.95 7.50 -15.49
N ARG A 129 -1.38 8.03 -16.64
CA ARG A 129 -0.48 8.68 -17.61
C ARG A 129 0.36 9.82 -17.00
N PRO A 130 -0.15 10.63 -16.05
CA PRO A 130 0.68 11.66 -15.43
C PRO A 130 1.83 11.11 -14.57
N LEU A 131 1.85 9.80 -14.28
CA LEU A 131 2.88 9.14 -13.49
C LEU A 131 4.14 8.75 -14.29
N ASP A 132 4.38 9.38 -15.45
CA ASP A 132 5.64 9.27 -16.19
C ASP A 132 6.81 9.91 -15.40
N LEU A 133 7.29 9.16 -14.40
CA LEU A 133 8.25 9.60 -13.39
C LEU A 133 9.51 8.73 -13.50
N PRO A 134 10.54 9.17 -14.26
CA PRO A 134 11.62 8.31 -14.73
C PRO A 134 12.60 7.82 -13.65
N LYS A 135 12.49 8.32 -12.41
CA LYS A 135 13.32 7.91 -11.27
C LYS A 135 12.57 7.05 -10.25
N LEU A 136 11.29 6.76 -10.50
CA LEU A 136 10.45 6.04 -9.54
C LEU A 136 10.93 4.61 -9.35
N ARG A 137 11.05 4.18 -8.09
CA ARG A 137 11.47 2.83 -7.66
C ARG A 137 10.37 2.08 -6.94
N HIS A 138 9.55 2.78 -6.15
CA HIS A 138 8.44 2.18 -5.41
C HIS A 138 7.14 2.90 -5.74
N LEU A 139 6.16 2.15 -6.23
CA LEU A 139 4.84 2.65 -6.59
C LEU A 139 3.75 1.77 -5.96
N PHE A 140 2.88 2.39 -5.17
CA PHE A 140 1.74 1.73 -4.54
C PHE A 140 0.44 2.40 -5.01
N LEU A 141 -0.45 1.62 -5.61
CA LEU A 141 -1.68 2.03 -6.29
C LEU A 141 -2.88 1.14 -5.91
N SER A 142 -2.72 0.24 -4.95
CA SER A 142 -3.78 -0.69 -4.52
C SER A 142 -5.08 0.07 -4.19
N GLY A 143 -6.23 -0.50 -4.52
CA GLY A 143 -7.55 0.10 -4.22
C GLY A 143 -7.96 1.27 -5.12
N ASN A 144 -7.32 1.47 -6.28
CA ASN A 144 -7.70 2.49 -7.26
C ASN A 144 -8.38 1.89 -8.50
N PRO A 145 -9.46 2.49 -9.05
CA PRO A 145 -10.17 1.96 -10.22
C PRO A 145 -9.45 2.30 -11.53
N LEU A 146 -8.28 1.70 -11.79
CA LEU A 146 -7.48 1.97 -12.98
C LEU A 146 -8.24 1.57 -14.24
N GLN A 147 -8.33 2.49 -15.21
CA GLN A 147 -8.89 2.19 -16.52
C GLN A 147 -7.86 1.54 -17.44
N ASP A 148 -6.60 1.98 -17.34
CA ASP A 148 -5.51 1.50 -18.18
C ASP A 148 -4.18 1.48 -17.40
N PRO A 149 -3.63 0.30 -17.06
CA PRO A 149 -2.36 0.19 -16.36
C PRO A 149 -1.14 0.30 -17.29
N THR A 150 -1.29 0.30 -18.62
CA THR A 150 -0.16 0.22 -19.56
C THR A 150 0.89 1.34 -19.45
N PRO A 151 0.57 2.59 -19.06
CA PRO A 151 1.60 3.59 -18.80
C PRO A 151 2.58 3.19 -17.69
N LEU A 152 2.16 2.37 -16.73
CA LEU A 152 3.00 1.91 -15.61
C LEU A 152 4.14 1.01 -16.08
N TRP A 153 3.95 0.26 -17.17
CA TRP A 153 4.94 -0.66 -17.73
C TRP A 153 6.15 0.07 -18.35
N LYS A 154 6.06 1.39 -18.54
CA LYS A 154 7.19 2.20 -19.02
C LYS A 154 8.16 2.61 -17.91
N LEU A 155 7.81 2.35 -16.65
CA LEU A 155 8.59 2.73 -15.47
C LEU A 155 9.65 1.67 -15.16
N THR A 156 10.57 1.42 -16.10
CA THR A 156 11.55 0.31 -16.06
C THR A 156 12.55 0.33 -14.90
N ARG A 157 12.53 1.38 -14.07
CA ARG A 157 13.34 1.49 -12.84
C ARG A 157 12.60 1.03 -11.57
N LEU A 158 11.36 0.57 -11.69
CA LEU A 158 10.59 0.07 -10.55
C LEU A 158 11.25 -1.16 -9.93
N GLU A 159 11.41 -1.12 -8.62
CA GLU A 159 11.85 -2.22 -7.76
C GLU A 159 10.65 -2.80 -6.97
N SER A 160 9.58 -2.02 -6.77
CA SER A 160 8.36 -2.45 -6.08
C SER A 160 7.11 -1.85 -6.69
N LEU A 161 6.12 -2.70 -6.99
CA LEU A 161 4.80 -2.30 -7.48
C LEU A 161 3.70 -3.03 -6.68
N ALA A 162 2.77 -2.27 -6.11
CA ALA A 162 1.51 -2.82 -5.60
C ALA A 162 0.33 -2.16 -6.32
N ALA A 163 -0.53 -2.96 -6.93
CA ALA A 163 -1.75 -2.50 -7.58
C ALA A 163 -2.89 -3.51 -7.32
N SER A 164 -3.05 -3.92 -6.06
CA SER A 164 -4.09 -4.86 -5.66
C SER A 164 -5.49 -4.26 -5.83
N GLY A 165 -6.44 -5.03 -6.36
CA GLY A 165 -7.83 -4.60 -6.52
C GLY A 165 -7.98 -3.40 -7.44
N ALA A 166 -7.11 -3.26 -8.43
CA ALA A 166 -7.03 -2.09 -9.29
C ALA A 166 -7.86 -2.19 -10.58
N GLY A 167 -8.54 -3.31 -10.81
CA GLY A 167 -9.31 -3.57 -12.04
C GLY A 167 -8.43 -4.01 -13.22
N ILE A 168 -7.20 -4.48 -12.97
CA ILE A 168 -6.26 -4.89 -14.01
C ILE A 168 -6.69 -6.24 -14.60
N GLY A 169 -7.14 -6.25 -15.86
CA GLY A 169 -7.50 -7.49 -16.56
C GLY A 169 -6.38 -8.09 -17.41
N SER A 170 -5.38 -7.29 -17.80
CA SER A 170 -4.21 -7.72 -18.57
C SER A 170 -2.93 -7.09 -18.02
N VAL A 171 -1.85 -7.87 -18.09
CA VAL A 171 -0.49 -7.50 -17.70
C VAL A 171 0.45 -7.46 -18.92
N ASP A 172 -0.09 -7.39 -20.13
CA ASP A 172 0.73 -7.32 -21.35
C ASP A 172 1.60 -6.06 -21.32
N GLY A 173 2.91 -6.24 -21.52
CA GLY A 173 3.94 -5.23 -21.40
C GLY A 173 4.63 -5.19 -20.04
N ILE A 174 4.12 -5.85 -18.99
CA ILE A 174 4.74 -5.80 -17.64
C ILE A 174 6.16 -6.36 -17.63
N GLY A 175 6.51 -7.24 -18.58
CA GLY A 175 7.82 -7.87 -18.68
C GLY A 175 8.98 -6.90 -18.88
N SER A 176 8.71 -5.64 -19.27
CA SER A 176 9.70 -4.56 -19.34
C SER A 176 10.25 -4.11 -17.98
N LEU A 177 9.59 -4.48 -16.88
CA LEU A 177 9.97 -4.10 -15.51
C LEU A 177 11.03 -5.05 -14.93
N GLU A 178 12.11 -5.30 -15.67
CA GLU A 178 13.13 -6.32 -15.33
C GLU A 178 13.78 -6.13 -13.94
N GLY A 179 13.77 -4.91 -13.40
CA GLY A 179 14.31 -4.57 -12.07
C GLY A 179 13.37 -4.86 -10.89
N LEU A 180 12.18 -5.40 -11.13
CA LEU A 180 11.15 -5.55 -10.11
C LEU A 180 11.50 -6.68 -9.12
N LEU A 181 11.47 -6.38 -7.82
CA LEU A 181 11.74 -7.33 -6.73
C LEU A 181 10.45 -7.72 -5.98
N PHE A 182 9.48 -6.82 -5.93
CA PHE A 182 8.19 -6.99 -5.27
C PHE A 182 7.04 -6.64 -6.22
N LEU A 183 6.11 -7.57 -6.38
CA LEU A 183 4.88 -7.39 -7.16
C LEU A 183 3.66 -7.87 -6.38
N ASP A 184 2.67 -6.98 -6.21
CA ASP A 184 1.35 -7.32 -5.69
C ASP A 184 0.26 -6.92 -6.67
N LEU A 185 -0.40 -7.94 -7.25
CA LEU A 185 -1.54 -7.79 -8.15
C LEU A 185 -2.78 -8.52 -7.60
N SER A 186 -2.84 -8.76 -6.29
CA SER A 186 -3.95 -9.48 -5.66
C SER A 186 -5.31 -8.83 -5.99
N GLY A 187 -6.37 -9.61 -6.19
CA GLY A 187 -7.73 -9.09 -6.43
C GLY A 187 -7.96 -8.52 -7.84
N ASN A 188 -7.09 -8.82 -8.80
CA ASN A 188 -7.24 -8.45 -10.21
C ASN A 188 -7.61 -9.68 -11.06
N PRO A 189 -8.57 -9.62 -12.00
CA PRO A 189 -9.08 -10.79 -12.72
C PRO A 189 -8.14 -11.25 -13.87
N LEU A 190 -6.93 -11.70 -13.53
CA LEU A 190 -5.87 -12.02 -14.51
C LEU A 190 -6.10 -13.34 -15.26
N GLY A 191 -6.58 -14.39 -14.58
CA GLY A 191 -6.82 -15.72 -15.17
C GLY A 191 -5.57 -16.54 -15.51
N LYS A 192 -4.47 -15.90 -15.94
CA LYS A 192 -3.17 -16.52 -16.26
C LYS A 192 -1.99 -15.65 -15.82
N LEU A 193 -0.80 -16.23 -15.67
CA LEU A 193 0.42 -15.51 -15.30
C LEU A 193 0.90 -14.52 -16.38
N GLY A 194 0.76 -14.88 -17.67
CA GLY A 194 1.15 -14.02 -18.79
C GLY A 194 2.61 -13.56 -18.71
N GLU A 195 2.86 -12.28 -19.01
CA GLU A 195 4.21 -11.70 -19.00
C GLU A 195 4.84 -11.53 -17.61
N ILE A 196 4.12 -11.80 -16.51
CA ILE A 196 4.72 -11.85 -15.17
C ILE A 196 5.88 -12.87 -15.15
N THR A 197 5.80 -13.92 -15.96
CA THR A 197 6.84 -14.96 -16.12
C THR A 197 8.18 -14.41 -16.63
N LYS A 198 8.21 -13.23 -17.26
CA LYS A 198 9.43 -12.57 -17.74
C LYS A 198 10.20 -11.86 -16.61
N LEU A 199 9.59 -11.68 -15.43
CA LEU A 199 10.16 -10.92 -14.32
C LEU A 199 11.11 -11.76 -13.45
N ALA A 200 12.19 -12.26 -14.04
CA ALA A 200 13.10 -13.23 -13.42
C ALA A 200 13.71 -12.78 -12.08
N GLY A 201 13.77 -11.46 -11.81
CA GLY A 201 14.30 -10.88 -10.56
C GLY A 201 13.31 -10.82 -9.38
N VAL A 202 12.02 -11.13 -9.59
CA VAL A 202 11.00 -11.01 -8.56
C VAL A 202 11.25 -11.99 -7.41
N GLN A 203 11.27 -11.45 -6.18
CA GLN A 203 11.49 -12.23 -4.96
C GLN A 203 10.21 -12.42 -4.15
N GLN A 204 9.27 -11.48 -4.27
CA GLN A 204 7.99 -11.53 -3.59
C GLN A 204 6.87 -11.28 -4.60
N LEU A 205 5.98 -12.27 -4.74
CA LEU A 205 4.87 -12.23 -5.66
C LEU A 205 3.56 -12.52 -4.92
N LYS A 206 2.62 -11.59 -5.02
CA LYS A 206 1.28 -11.72 -4.45
C LYS A 206 0.22 -11.65 -5.53
N LEU A 207 -0.52 -12.74 -5.64
CA LEU A 207 -1.54 -13.00 -6.65
C LEU A 207 -2.77 -13.62 -5.98
N ARG A 208 -3.12 -13.17 -4.76
CA ARG A 208 -4.31 -13.65 -4.07
C ARG A 208 -5.55 -13.25 -4.87
N HIS A 209 -6.51 -14.15 -5.06
CA HIS A 209 -7.78 -13.85 -5.72
C HIS A 209 -7.64 -13.25 -7.13
N THR A 210 -6.84 -13.89 -7.99
CA THR A 210 -6.60 -13.45 -9.37
C THR A 210 -7.18 -14.38 -10.44
N GLN A 211 -8.00 -15.35 -10.03
CA GLN A 211 -8.64 -16.35 -10.91
C GLN A 211 -7.65 -17.28 -11.64
N LEU A 212 -6.42 -17.43 -11.13
CA LEU A 212 -5.40 -18.30 -11.73
C LEU A 212 -5.78 -19.77 -11.59
N ALA A 213 -5.57 -20.55 -12.65
CA ALA A 213 -5.71 -22.01 -12.62
C ALA A 213 -4.38 -22.71 -12.96
N ASP A 214 -3.63 -22.17 -13.93
CA ASP A 214 -2.35 -22.70 -14.38
C ASP A 214 -1.16 -21.96 -13.72
N LEU A 215 -0.24 -22.74 -13.16
CA LEU A 215 1.02 -22.27 -12.57
C LEU A 215 2.27 -22.65 -13.37
N SER A 216 2.16 -23.36 -14.49
CA SER A 216 3.30 -23.88 -15.26
C SER A 216 4.41 -22.85 -15.52
N GLY A 217 4.04 -21.62 -15.90
CA GLY A 217 4.97 -20.52 -16.17
C GLY A 217 5.72 -19.98 -14.95
N ILE A 218 5.35 -20.35 -13.71
CA ILE A 218 5.98 -19.85 -12.48
C ILE A 218 7.44 -20.34 -12.34
N ALA A 219 7.81 -21.45 -12.98
CA ALA A 219 9.18 -22.01 -12.94
C ALA A 219 10.25 -21.04 -13.47
N ALA A 220 9.86 -20.06 -14.29
CA ALA A 220 10.76 -19.01 -14.77
C ALA A 220 11.24 -18.06 -13.65
N LEU A 221 10.50 -17.96 -12.54
CA LEU A 221 10.75 -17.00 -11.46
C LEU A 221 11.64 -17.58 -10.35
N LYS A 222 12.87 -17.96 -10.72
CA LYS A 222 13.81 -18.70 -9.85
C LYS A 222 14.25 -17.95 -8.59
N GLU A 223 14.08 -16.63 -8.55
CA GLU A 223 14.43 -15.79 -7.39
C GLU A 223 13.32 -15.68 -6.34
N LEU A 224 12.15 -16.32 -6.55
CA LEU A 224 11.03 -16.28 -5.63
C LEU A 224 11.38 -16.84 -4.24
N LYS A 225 11.09 -16.03 -3.21
CA LYS A 225 11.21 -16.37 -1.79
C LYS A 225 9.85 -16.47 -1.10
N THR A 226 8.90 -15.63 -1.53
CA THR A 226 7.56 -15.57 -0.96
C THR A 226 6.52 -15.53 -2.08
N LEU A 227 5.53 -16.40 -1.97
CA LEU A 227 4.48 -16.57 -2.98
C LEU A 227 3.10 -16.67 -2.31
N ASP A 228 2.23 -15.69 -2.58
CA ASP A 228 0.84 -15.70 -2.09
C ASP A 228 -0.12 -15.96 -3.25
N LEU A 229 -0.74 -17.13 -3.25
CA LEU A 229 -1.63 -17.64 -4.28
C LEU A 229 -3.02 -17.97 -3.74
N ARG A 230 -3.37 -17.48 -2.55
CA ARG A 230 -4.66 -17.80 -1.90
C ARG A 230 -5.86 -17.44 -2.77
N ASP A 231 -6.96 -18.14 -2.56
CA ASP A 231 -8.27 -17.86 -3.19
C ASP A 231 -8.24 -17.82 -4.73
N ASN A 232 -7.53 -18.76 -5.37
CA ASN A 232 -7.48 -18.95 -6.82
C ASN A 232 -8.20 -20.25 -7.23
N LYS A 233 -7.94 -20.73 -8.45
CA LYS A 233 -8.50 -21.95 -9.05
C LYS A 233 -7.41 -23.00 -9.34
N ILE A 234 -6.32 -22.96 -8.57
CA ILE A 234 -5.15 -23.82 -8.79
C ILE A 234 -5.45 -25.22 -8.28
N THR A 235 -5.23 -26.24 -9.11
CA THR A 235 -5.38 -27.64 -8.74
C THR A 235 -4.04 -28.36 -8.57
N ASP A 236 -3.04 -27.97 -9.37
CA ASP A 236 -1.70 -28.55 -9.39
C ASP A 236 -0.62 -27.52 -8.99
N ILE A 237 0.23 -27.90 -8.05
CA ILE A 237 1.35 -27.10 -7.55
C ILE A 237 2.71 -27.78 -7.73
N ARG A 238 2.80 -28.90 -8.46
CA ARG A 238 4.05 -29.68 -8.57
C ARG A 238 5.25 -28.85 -9.01
N VAL A 239 5.02 -27.90 -9.92
CA VAL A 239 6.01 -26.91 -10.39
C VAL A 239 6.68 -26.09 -9.28
N LEU A 240 6.06 -25.96 -8.10
CA LEU A 240 6.66 -25.26 -6.96
C LEU A 240 7.85 -26.02 -6.36
N ALA A 241 7.97 -27.33 -6.60
CA ALA A 241 9.12 -28.12 -6.17
C ALA A 241 10.45 -27.59 -6.73
N ASP A 242 10.42 -27.03 -7.95
CA ASP A 242 11.60 -26.57 -8.70
C ASP A 242 12.12 -25.21 -8.19
N LEU A 243 11.29 -24.49 -7.42
CA LEU A 243 11.62 -23.17 -6.89
C LEU A 243 12.43 -23.30 -5.59
N SER A 244 13.74 -23.51 -5.75
CA SER A 244 14.69 -23.78 -4.65
C SER A 244 14.77 -22.70 -3.55
N LYS A 245 14.50 -21.43 -3.90
CA LYS A 245 14.62 -20.27 -2.98
C LYS A 245 13.37 -19.95 -2.15
N LEU A 246 12.28 -20.69 -2.35
CA LEU A 246 11.04 -20.48 -1.59
C LEU A 246 11.27 -20.67 -0.09
N SER A 247 10.60 -19.82 0.69
CA SER A 247 10.60 -19.86 2.16
C SER A 247 9.20 -19.74 2.76
N ASP A 248 8.25 -19.14 2.02
CA ASP A 248 6.84 -18.96 2.42
C ASP A 248 5.95 -19.08 1.17
N VAL A 249 4.96 -19.98 1.24
CA VAL A 249 3.98 -20.25 0.18
C VAL A 249 2.59 -20.32 0.79
N ARG A 250 1.65 -19.53 0.27
CA ARG A 250 0.25 -19.52 0.72
C ARG A 250 -0.71 -19.97 -0.38
N LEU A 251 -1.47 -21.03 -0.11
CA LEU A 251 -2.31 -21.75 -1.07
C LEU A 251 -3.76 -21.97 -0.59
N SER A 252 -4.13 -21.56 0.63
CA SER A 252 -5.51 -21.72 1.13
C SER A 252 -6.55 -21.15 0.16
N GLY A 253 -7.72 -21.79 0.07
CA GLY A 253 -8.79 -21.37 -0.84
C GLY A 253 -8.56 -21.80 -2.30
N ASN A 254 -7.69 -22.78 -2.55
CA ASN A 254 -7.49 -23.40 -3.87
C ASN A 254 -8.00 -24.85 -3.88
N PRO A 255 -8.59 -25.31 -4.99
CA PRO A 255 -9.07 -26.68 -5.15
C PRO A 255 -7.93 -27.67 -5.45
N LEU A 256 -6.94 -27.78 -4.56
CA LEU A 256 -5.77 -28.64 -4.78
C LEU A 256 -6.16 -30.12 -4.93
N GLU A 257 -5.60 -30.78 -5.95
CA GLU A 257 -5.77 -32.21 -6.18
C GLU A 257 -4.87 -33.06 -5.28
N ALA A 258 -5.22 -34.33 -5.08
CA ALA A 258 -4.50 -35.25 -4.19
C ALA A 258 -3.00 -35.36 -4.51
N ALA A 259 -2.61 -35.27 -5.80
CA ALA A 259 -1.21 -35.33 -6.24
C ALA A 259 -0.35 -34.16 -5.71
N SER A 260 -0.96 -33.03 -5.36
CA SER A 260 -0.26 -31.87 -4.79
C SER A 260 0.30 -32.13 -3.38
N LEU A 261 -0.18 -33.18 -2.70
CA LEU A 261 0.23 -33.49 -1.32
C LEU A 261 1.73 -33.79 -1.19
N ASP A 262 2.30 -34.50 -2.16
CA ASP A 262 3.72 -34.86 -2.12
C ASP A 262 4.60 -33.64 -2.34
N THR A 263 4.16 -32.68 -3.16
CA THR A 263 4.84 -31.38 -3.29
C THR A 263 4.75 -30.56 -2.01
N VAL A 264 3.59 -30.53 -1.33
CA VAL A 264 3.47 -29.88 -0.02
C VAL A 264 4.48 -30.46 0.96
N ARG A 265 4.59 -31.79 1.04
CA ARG A 265 5.56 -32.48 1.90
C ARG A 265 7.00 -32.13 1.52
N ALA A 266 7.36 -32.23 0.25
CA ALA A 266 8.71 -31.91 -0.24
C ALA A 266 9.13 -30.46 0.10
N LEU A 267 8.21 -29.50 -0.04
CA LEU A 267 8.44 -28.11 0.36
C LEU A 267 8.64 -27.98 1.87
N GLN A 268 7.80 -28.62 2.68
CA GLN A 268 7.93 -28.60 4.15
C GLN A 268 9.22 -29.29 4.64
N ASP A 269 9.66 -30.35 3.98
CA ASP A 269 10.91 -31.05 4.29
C ASP A 269 12.12 -30.14 4.03
N ARG A 270 12.07 -29.34 2.97
CA ARG A 270 13.03 -28.25 2.69
C ARG A 270 12.96 -27.08 3.69
N GLY A 271 11.98 -27.06 4.59
CA GLY A 271 11.80 -26.00 5.59
C GLY A 271 10.98 -24.81 5.11
N VAL A 272 10.28 -24.93 3.98
CA VAL A 272 9.37 -23.90 3.47
C VAL A 272 8.10 -23.87 4.33
N HIS A 273 7.67 -22.67 4.73
CA HIS A 273 6.34 -22.50 5.33
C HIS A 273 5.26 -22.64 4.26
N VAL A 274 4.37 -23.63 4.39
CA VAL A 274 3.27 -23.87 3.43
C VAL A 274 1.92 -23.77 4.15
N GLU A 275 1.14 -22.74 3.80
CA GLU A 275 -0.26 -22.56 4.22
C GLU A 275 -1.19 -23.17 3.17
N PHE A 276 -2.03 -24.15 3.53
CA PHE A 276 -2.97 -24.83 2.64
C PHE A 276 -4.15 -25.40 3.44
N ASP A 277 -5.21 -25.87 2.76
CA ASP A 277 -6.40 -26.46 3.38
C ASP A 277 -6.22 -27.98 3.60
N PRO A 278 -5.94 -28.45 4.84
CA PRO A 278 -5.57 -29.85 5.06
C PRO A 278 -6.74 -30.82 4.88
N SER A 279 -7.98 -30.32 4.97
CA SER A 279 -9.19 -31.12 4.74
C SER A 279 -9.30 -31.67 3.33
N LEU A 280 -8.56 -31.12 2.36
CA LEU A 280 -8.47 -31.64 0.99
C LEU A 280 -7.70 -32.97 0.93
N PHE A 281 -6.94 -33.31 1.97
CA PHE A 281 -6.03 -34.45 2.01
C PHE A 281 -6.31 -35.35 3.22
N PRO A 282 -7.25 -36.31 3.15
CA PRO A 282 -7.59 -37.18 4.27
C PRO A 282 -6.42 -38.01 4.81
N SER A 283 -5.41 -38.28 3.97
CA SER A 283 -4.17 -39.00 4.33
C SER A 283 -3.06 -38.10 4.87
N TYR A 284 -3.29 -36.78 4.98
CA TYR A 284 -2.30 -35.86 5.50
C TYR A 284 -2.22 -35.95 7.03
N GLU A 285 -1.13 -36.53 7.51
CA GLU A 285 -0.72 -36.42 8.91
C GLU A 285 0.24 -35.22 9.04
N ARG A 286 -0.05 -34.31 9.97
CA ARG A 286 0.86 -33.18 10.25
C ARG A 286 2.19 -33.72 10.73
N SER A 287 3.25 -33.44 9.98
CA SER A 287 4.62 -33.82 10.34
C SER A 287 5.01 -33.21 11.69
N ILE A 288 5.54 -34.04 12.59
CA ILE A 288 6.01 -33.62 13.91
C ILE A 288 7.47 -33.20 13.78
N ASN A 289 7.75 -31.93 14.06
CA ASN A 289 9.11 -31.42 14.00
C ASN A 289 9.87 -31.78 15.28
N VAL A 290 11.10 -32.30 15.18
CA VAL A 290 11.94 -32.58 16.34
C VAL A 290 13.18 -31.68 16.28
N PHE A 291 13.44 -30.99 17.39
CA PHE A 291 14.59 -30.13 17.56
C PHE A 291 15.49 -30.70 18.65
N VAL A 292 16.79 -30.81 18.39
CA VAL A 292 17.78 -31.20 19.39
C VAL A 292 18.79 -30.08 19.51
N ASN A 293 18.91 -29.49 20.70
CA ASN A 293 19.72 -28.28 20.94
C ASN A 293 19.40 -27.16 19.92
N ASP A 294 18.11 -26.90 19.68
CA ASP A 294 17.57 -25.94 18.71
C ASP A 294 17.80 -26.23 17.22
N GLU A 295 18.47 -27.32 16.88
CA GLU A 295 18.64 -27.77 15.49
C GLU A 295 17.50 -28.71 15.10
N ARG A 296 16.77 -28.39 14.02
CA ARG A 296 15.73 -29.29 13.47
C ARG A 296 16.41 -30.54 12.92
N ILE A 297 15.96 -31.71 13.37
CA ILE A 297 16.38 -32.99 12.79
C ILE A 297 15.46 -33.32 11.62
N ALA A 298 16.05 -33.48 10.45
CA ALA A 298 15.39 -34.09 9.30
C ALA A 298 15.43 -35.62 9.47
N PHE A 299 14.32 -36.27 9.14
CA PHE A 299 14.20 -37.72 9.25
C PHE A 299 13.89 -38.33 7.89
N GLU A 300 14.44 -39.51 7.65
CA GLU A 300 14.11 -40.35 6.49
C GLU A 300 12.65 -40.82 6.51
N GLU A 301 12.07 -40.98 7.70
CA GLU A 301 10.65 -41.30 7.90
C GLU A 301 10.05 -40.32 8.91
N PRO A 302 8.87 -39.73 8.65
CA PRO A 302 8.31 -38.69 9.50
C PRO A 302 8.00 -39.25 10.91
N PRO A 303 8.28 -38.49 11.97
CA PRO A 303 7.92 -38.89 13.32
C PRO A 303 6.40 -39.07 13.48
N LEU A 304 6.01 -40.06 14.29
CA LEU A 304 4.63 -40.46 14.51
C LEU A 304 4.23 -40.19 15.97
N ASN A 305 3.02 -39.69 16.22
CA ASN A 305 2.47 -39.68 17.58
C ASN A 305 1.54 -40.89 17.78
N ARG A 306 1.97 -41.85 18.60
CA ARG A 306 1.20 -43.05 18.95
C ARG A 306 0.79 -42.98 20.42
N ASN A 307 -0.51 -42.86 20.68
CA ASN A 307 -1.07 -42.79 22.04
C ASN A 307 -0.41 -41.72 22.95
N GLY A 308 0.00 -40.58 22.39
CA GLY A 308 0.69 -39.52 23.12
C GLY A 308 2.21 -39.67 23.21
N SER A 309 2.78 -40.74 22.64
CA SER A 309 4.22 -40.96 22.53
C SER A 309 4.70 -40.65 21.11
N VAL A 310 5.62 -39.69 20.99
CA VAL A 310 6.28 -39.40 19.71
C VAL A 310 7.35 -40.47 19.45
N LEU A 311 7.19 -41.20 18.36
CA LEU A 311 8.10 -42.19 17.82
C LEU A 311 8.92 -41.54 16.70
N VAL A 312 10.24 -41.72 16.72
CA VAL A 312 11.18 -41.14 15.73
C VAL A 312 12.11 -42.20 15.16
N PRO A 313 12.62 -42.04 13.93
CA PRO A 313 13.76 -42.84 13.48
C PRO A 313 14.96 -42.74 14.42
N PHE A 314 15.44 -43.89 14.89
CA PHE A 314 16.43 -43.92 15.98
C PHE A 314 17.78 -43.30 15.60
N ARG A 315 18.21 -43.43 14.33
CA ARG A 315 19.58 -43.07 13.91
C ARG A 315 19.85 -41.57 14.08
N GLY A 316 18.95 -40.73 13.58
CA GLY A 316 19.12 -39.27 13.61
C GLY A 316 19.19 -38.71 15.03
N VAL A 317 18.36 -39.22 15.95
CA VAL A 317 18.30 -38.74 17.33
C VAL A 317 19.46 -39.26 18.18
N PHE A 318 19.76 -40.56 18.13
CA PHE A 318 20.81 -41.16 18.96
C PHE A 318 22.18 -40.56 18.64
N GLY A 319 22.47 -40.32 17.36
CA GLY A 319 23.70 -39.65 16.93
C GLY A 319 23.83 -38.24 17.50
N LYS A 320 22.77 -37.42 17.41
CA LYS A 320 22.76 -36.05 17.97
C LYS A 320 22.84 -36.02 19.50
N LEU A 321 22.43 -37.09 20.17
CA LEU A 321 22.59 -37.27 21.62
C LEU A 321 23.96 -37.84 22.02
N GLY A 322 24.82 -38.17 21.05
CA GLY A 322 26.17 -38.69 21.26
C GLY A 322 26.19 -40.17 21.68
N MET A 323 25.20 -40.96 21.26
CA MET A 323 25.12 -42.40 21.52
C MET A 323 25.65 -43.19 20.32
N GLN A 324 26.42 -44.24 20.57
CA GLN A 324 26.75 -45.27 19.59
C GLN A 324 25.57 -46.23 19.44
N VAL A 325 25.23 -46.63 18.22
CA VAL A 325 24.05 -47.47 17.98
C VAL A 325 24.40 -48.77 17.29
N ALA A 326 23.83 -49.86 17.80
CA ALA A 326 23.84 -51.19 17.19
C ALA A 326 22.41 -51.63 16.90
N TRP A 327 22.21 -52.22 15.72
CA TRP A 327 20.96 -52.89 15.33
C TRP A 327 21.23 -54.39 15.25
N ASN A 328 20.42 -55.19 15.95
CA ASN A 328 20.44 -56.65 15.85
C ASN A 328 19.15 -57.10 15.14
N GLU A 329 19.30 -57.61 13.92
CA GLU A 329 18.20 -58.02 13.07
C GLU A 329 17.46 -59.26 13.59
N GLU A 330 18.19 -60.28 14.03
CA GLU A 330 17.64 -61.54 14.56
C GLU A 330 16.78 -61.31 15.80
N LEU A 331 17.25 -60.45 16.71
CA LEU A 331 16.56 -60.11 17.95
C LEU A 331 15.61 -58.91 17.81
N ARG A 332 15.56 -58.30 16.61
CA ARG A 332 14.81 -57.06 16.31
C ARG A 332 15.03 -55.98 17.36
N ARG A 333 16.30 -55.72 17.69
CA ARG A 333 16.72 -54.93 18.85
C ARG A 333 17.62 -53.78 18.46
N VAL A 334 17.26 -52.57 18.87
CA VAL A 334 18.13 -51.38 18.84
C VAL A 334 18.84 -51.25 20.19
N THR A 335 20.16 -51.11 20.18
CA THR A 335 20.96 -50.84 21.38
C THR A 335 21.71 -49.53 21.19
N GLY A 336 21.46 -48.54 22.05
CA GLY A 336 22.21 -47.29 22.10
C GLY A 336 23.13 -47.28 23.32
N THR A 337 24.40 -46.92 23.16
CA THR A 337 25.37 -46.85 24.23
C THR A 337 26.07 -45.49 24.29
N LYS A 338 26.34 -45.00 25.49
CA LYS A 338 27.16 -43.82 25.79
C LYS A 338 27.87 -44.09 27.12
N SER A 339 28.90 -43.32 27.46
CA SER A 339 29.60 -43.51 28.74
C SER A 339 28.61 -43.55 29.92
N GLY A 340 28.50 -44.69 30.60
CA GLY A 340 27.57 -44.92 31.72
C GLY A 340 26.11 -45.23 31.36
N LEU A 341 25.78 -45.39 30.07
CA LEU A 341 24.43 -45.63 29.58
C LEU A 341 24.39 -46.73 28.51
N GLU A 342 23.55 -47.73 28.72
CA GLU A 342 23.10 -48.71 27.72
C GLU A 342 21.56 -48.69 27.66
N LEU A 343 21.01 -48.41 26.49
CA LEU A 343 19.56 -48.41 26.23
C LEU A 343 19.24 -49.47 25.18
N VAL A 344 18.42 -50.45 25.56
CA VAL A 344 18.00 -51.56 24.70
C VAL A 344 16.50 -51.48 24.45
N LEU A 345 16.11 -51.45 23.17
CA LEU A 345 14.74 -51.35 22.70
C LEU A 345 14.46 -52.51 21.74
N THR A 346 13.41 -53.29 22.00
CA THR A 346 13.00 -54.41 21.14
C THR A 346 11.72 -54.04 20.38
N ILE A 347 11.68 -54.25 19.07
CA ILE A 347 10.50 -53.93 18.25
C ILE A 347 9.28 -54.74 18.72
N GLY A 348 8.15 -54.05 18.90
CA GLY A 348 6.89 -54.64 19.33
C GLY A 348 6.76 -54.90 20.84
N GLN A 349 7.80 -54.58 21.64
CA GLN A 349 7.73 -54.70 23.10
C GLN A 349 7.49 -53.33 23.75
N GLU A 350 6.58 -53.27 24.72
CA GLU A 350 6.31 -52.08 25.54
C GLU A 350 7.28 -51.98 26.75
N GLU A 351 8.44 -52.60 26.66
CA GLU A 351 9.48 -52.60 27.69
C GLU A 351 10.84 -52.36 27.03
N ALA A 352 11.63 -51.48 27.63
CA ALA A 352 13.03 -51.23 27.29
C ALA A 352 13.94 -51.61 28.46
N LEU A 353 15.22 -51.86 28.20
CA LEU A 353 16.22 -51.99 29.26
C LEU A 353 17.10 -50.75 29.29
N VAL A 354 17.19 -50.08 30.45
CA VAL A 354 18.13 -48.98 30.71
C VAL A 354 19.15 -49.48 31.72
N ASN A 355 20.41 -49.64 31.32
CA ASN A 355 21.48 -50.24 32.13
C ASN A 355 21.06 -51.60 32.73
N GLY A 356 20.38 -52.42 31.92
CA GLY A 356 19.87 -53.74 32.32
C GLY A 356 18.60 -53.73 33.18
N GLN A 357 18.05 -52.57 33.54
CA GLN A 357 16.79 -52.46 34.30
C GLN A 357 15.59 -52.25 33.37
N PRO A 358 14.48 -52.99 33.55
CA PRO A 358 13.29 -52.84 32.72
C PRO A 358 12.56 -51.51 32.98
N VAL A 359 12.19 -50.82 31.90
CA VAL A 359 11.45 -49.56 31.89
C VAL A 359 10.27 -49.70 30.93
N LYS A 360 9.06 -49.45 31.43
CA LYS A 360 7.82 -49.52 30.64
C LYS A 360 7.72 -48.36 29.64
N LEU A 361 7.26 -48.67 28.43
CA LEU A 361 7.07 -47.73 27.33
C LEU A 361 5.59 -47.38 27.14
N PRO A 362 5.24 -46.10 26.91
CA PRO A 362 3.87 -45.71 26.53
C PRO A 362 3.47 -46.18 25.12
N ALA A 363 4.44 -46.44 24.25
CA ALA A 363 4.27 -47.06 22.95
C ALA A 363 5.50 -47.93 22.63
N ALA A 364 5.29 -49.12 22.07
CA ALA A 364 6.38 -49.99 21.65
C ALA A 364 7.15 -49.40 20.45
N PRO A 365 8.47 -49.66 20.31
CA PRO A 365 9.20 -49.39 19.08
C PRO A 365 8.59 -50.17 17.91
N GLU A 366 8.56 -49.57 16.73
CA GLU A 366 7.93 -50.17 15.54
C GLU A 366 8.82 -50.06 14.30
N LEU A 367 8.55 -50.93 13.32
CA LEU A 367 9.21 -50.90 12.02
C LEU A 367 8.21 -50.35 10.99
N ARG A 368 8.54 -49.22 10.36
CA ARG A 368 7.74 -48.61 9.29
C ARG A 368 8.63 -48.40 8.08
N ASN A 369 8.24 -48.96 6.94
CA ASN A 369 8.99 -48.87 5.67
C ASN A 369 10.50 -49.22 5.79
N GLY A 370 10.85 -50.17 6.66
CA GLY A 370 12.25 -50.54 6.90
C GLY A 370 13.02 -49.64 7.87
N THR A 371 12.42 -48.54 8.32
CA THR A 371 12.97 -47.65 9.36
C THR A 371 12.43 -48.05 10.72
N THR A 372 13.32 -48.17 11.71
CA THR A 372 12.91 -48.46 13.09
C THR A 372 12.63 -47.15 13.82
N LEU A 373 11.38 -46.99 14.26
CA LEU A 373 10.94 -45.85 15.06
C LEU A 373 10.94 -46.22 16.54
N VAL A 374 11.47 -45.33 17.37
CA VAL A 374 11.65 -45.53 18.81
C VAL A 374 11.03 -44.39 19.61
N PRO A 375 10.55 -44.64 20.86
CA PRO A 375 9.97 -43.60 21.70
C PRO A 375 10.95 -42.49 22.06
N LEU A 376 10.73 -41.28 21.52
CA LEU A 376 11.66 -40.17 21.63
C LEU A 376 11.86 -39.69 23.07
N ARG A 377 10.80 -39.70 23.87
CA ARG A 377 10.83 -39.25 25.27
C ARG A 377 11.82 -40.07 26.10
N LEU A 378 11.70 -41.41 26.04
CA LEU A 378 12.61 -42.30 26.76
C LEU A 378 14.06 -42.10 26.30
N VAL A 379 14.28 -42.00 24.99
CA VAL A 379 15.62 -41.83 24.41
C VAL A 379 16.28 -40.54 24.90
N GLY A 380 15.55 -39.43 24.89
CA GLY A 380 16.04 -38.15 25.39
C GLY A 380 16.30 -38.16 26.89
N GLU A 381 15.36 -38.67 27.69
CA GLU A 381 15.46 -38.71 29.15
C GLU A 381 16.58 -39.67 29.62
N ALA A 382 16.76 -40.82 28.96
CA ALA A 382 17.87 -41.73 29.24
C ALA A 382 19.25 -41.09 28.93
N ALA A 383 19.30 -40.15 27.98
CA ALA A 383 20.49 -39.38 27.63
C ALA A 383 20.68 -38.10 28.48
N ASP A 384 19.96 -37.96 29.60
CA ASP A 384 19.98 -36.81 30.52
C ASP A 384 19.57 -35.48 29.84
N LYS A 385 18.58 -35.55 28.94
CA LYS A 385 17.95 -34.38 28.30
C LYS A 385 16.52 -34.19 28.74
N LEU A 386 16.05 -32.95 28.69
CA LEU A 386 14.65 -32.59 28.85
C LEU A 386 13.94 -32.70 27.50
N VAL A 387 12.85 -33.48 27.44
CA VAL A 387 12.02 -33.64 26.24
C VAL A 387 10.67 -32.91 26.41
N VAL A 388 10.45 -31.88 25.59
CA VAL A 388 9.30 -30.98 25.66
C VAL A 388 8.42 -31.16 24.44
N TRP A 389 7.17 -31.57 24.65
CA TRP A 389 6.14 -31.59 23.61
C TRP A 389 5.42 -30.24 23.56
N ASN A 390 5.53 -29.55 22.44
CA ASN A 390 4.76 -28.34 22.16
C ASN A 390 3.50 -28.70 21.37
N GLN A 391 2.36 -28.69 22.07
CA GLN A 391 1.07 -29.07 21.49
C GLN A 391 0.65 -28.16 20.33
N ASP A 392 0.90 -26.86 20.47
CA ASP A 392 0.47 -25.84 19.50
C ASP A 392 1.25 -25.94 18.18
N ARG A 393 2.54 -26.29 18.26
CA ARG A 393 3.44 -26.38 17.10
C ARG A 393 3.64 -27.80 16.55
N GLN A 394 3.02 -28.81 17.16
CA GLN A 394 3.30 -30.23 16.86
C GLN A 394 4.81 -30.49 16.79
N ALA A 395 5.54 -30.03 17.81
CA ALA A 395 6.99 -30.09 17.83
C ALA A 395 7.51 -30.67 19.14
N VAL A 396 8.63 -31.40 19.07
CA VAL A 396 9.38 -31.88 20.23
C VAL A 396 10.69 -31.12 20.33
N TYR A 397 10.98 -30.53 21.48
CA TYR A 397 12.27 -29.93 21.78
C TYR A 397 13.03 -30.82 22.76
N ILE A 398 14.24 -31.24 22.39
CA ILE A 398 15.19 -31.94 23.25
C ILE A 398 16.30 -30.95 23.61
N VAL A 399 16.37 -30.59 24.88
CA VAL A 399 17.27 -29.55 25.38
C VAL A 399 18.01 -30.00 26.63
N ASP A 400 19.11 -29.34 26.94
CA ASP A 400 19.81 -29.55 28.20
C ASP A 400 18.95 -29.14 29.40
N ASN A 401 18.94 -30.00 30.42
CA ASN A 401 18.29 -29.72 31.69
C ASN A 401 19.21 -28.86 32.59
N VAL A 402 19.46 -27.62 32.17
CA VAL A 402 20.41 -26.71 32.81
C VAL A 402 19.82 -26.13 34.10
N THR A 403 20.51 -26.33 35.23
CA THR A 403 20.23 -25.66 36.51
C THR A 403 21.14 -24.47 36.78
N ASN A 404 22.35 -24.47 36.21
CA ASN A 404 23.33 -23.38 36.30
C ASN A 404 23.96 -23.13 34.92
N GLY A 405 23.96 -21.88 34.45
CA GLY A 405 24.41 -21.48 33.10
C GLY A 405 23.24 -21.16 32.16
N THR A 406 23.50 -21.03 30.86
CA THR A 406 22.47 -20.65 29.87
C THR A 406 21.56 -21.83 29.54
N GLY A 407 20.25 -21.66 29.66
CA GLY A 407 19.26 -22.70 29.36
C GLY A 407 17.86 -22.16 29.08
N LYS A 408 16.93 -23.09 28.87
CA LYS A 408 15.52 -22.80 28.54
C LYS A 408 14.57 -23.36 29.59
N ARG A 409 13.40 -22.75 29.72
CA ARG A 409 12.26 -23.24 30.51
C ARG A 409 11.00 -23.21 29.69
N TYR A 410 10.15 -24.19 29.92
CA TYR A 410 8.90 -24.39 29.19
C TYR A 410 7.75 -24.53 30.19
N ASP A 411 6.53 -24.17 29.77
CA ASP A 411 5.32 -24.42 30.54
C ASP A 411 4.76 -25.85 30.32
N GLU A 412 3.63 -26.15 30.95
CA GLU A 412 2.95 -27.45 30.88
C GLU A 412 2.50 -27.85 29.46
N LYS A 413 2.34 -26.89 28.54
CA LYS A 413 1.99 -27.13 27.12
C LYS A 413 3.22 -27.19 26.21
N GLY A 414 4.41 -27.10 26.80
CA GLY A 414 5.69 -27.09 26.10
C GLY A 414 5.99 -25.80 25.35
N ARG A 415 5.37 -24.68 25.74
CA ARG A 415 5.70 -23.36 25.21
C ARG A 415 6.90 -22.81 25.96
N LEU A 416 7.86 -22.25 25.22
CA LEU A 416 9.02 -21.59 25.81
C LEU A 416 8.53 -20.43 26.68
N ILE A 417 8.90 -20.39 27.96
CA ILE A 417 8.56 -19.31 28.90
C ILE A 417 9.79 -18.51 29.32
N TYR A 418 10.99 -19.07 29.18
CA TYR A 418 12.25 -18.38 29.45
C TYR A 418 13.40 -18.97 28.65
N SER A 419 14.30 -18.11 28.17
CA SER A 419 15.57 -18.46 27.57
C SER A 419 16.64 -17.49 28.08
N GLY A 420 17.65 -17.97 28.77
CA GLY A 420 18.67 -17.11 29.37
C GLY A 420 19.53 -17.81 30.41
N GLU A 421 20.28 -17.03 31.16
CA GLU A 421 21.13 -17.52 32.24
C GLU A 421 20.31 -17.99 33.46
N LEU A 422 20.76 -19.09 34.06
CA LEU A 422 20.12 -19.73 35.20
C LEU A 422 21.13 -19.92 36.31
N LYS A 423 20.67 -19.77 37.56
CA LYS A 423 21.43 -20.11 38.77
C LYS A 423 20.51 -20.82 39.74
N ASP A 424 20.88 -22.03 40.15
CA ASP A 424 20.06 -22.93 41.00
C ASP A 424 18.61 -23.07 40.48
N GLY A 425 18.47 -23.13 39.16
CA GLY A 425 17.19 -23.26 38.46
C GLY A 425 16.37 -21.98 38.32
N LYS A 426 16.81 -20.85 38.89
CA LYS A 426 16.15 -19.53 38.81
C LYS A 426 16.74 -18.65 37.71
N TYR A 427 15.93 -17.73 37.18
CA TYR A 427 16.38 -16.74 36.20
C TYR A 427 17.47 -15.85 36.81
N ASN A 428 18.60 -15.73 36.11
CA ASN A 428 19.74 -14.92 36.53
C ASN A 428 20.41 -14.32 35.28
N GLY A 429 21.38 -13.42 35.44
CA GLY A 429 22.13 -12.84 34.32
C GLY A 429 21.22 -12.27 33.23
N LYS A 430 21.55 -12.47 31.94
CA LYS A 430 20.69 -12.00 30.84
C LYS A 430 19.70 -13.08 30.40
N GLY A 431 18.45 -12.68 30.12
CA GLY A 431 17.45 -13.60 29.60
C GLY A 431 16.16 -12.97 29.11
N THR A 432 15.43 -13.74 28.32
CA THR A 432 14.15 -13.39 27.72
C THR A 432 13.07 -14.30 28.27
N GLN A 433 12.04 -13.70 28.87
CA GLN A 433 10.81 -14.33 29.29
C GLN A 433 9.73 -14.14 28.21
N TYR A 434 8.94 -15.19 27.98
CA TYR A 434 7.88 -15.20 26.98
C TYR A 434 6.50 -15.38 27.63
N ALA A 435 5.48 -14.77 27.02
CA ALA A 435 4.08 -14.96 27.36
C ALA A 435 3.54 -16.28 26.78
N SER A 436 2.36 -16.68 27.23
CA SER A 436 1.67 -17.89 26.72
C SER A 436 1.32 -17.83 25.23
N SER A 437 1.30 -16.63 24.63
CA SER A 437 1.14 -16.39 23.19
C SER A 437 2.42 -16.65 22.39
N GLY A 438 3.58 -16.76 23.05
CA GLY A 438 4.90 -16.78 22.41
C GLY A 438 5.54 -15.41 22.23
N GLU A 439 4.81 -14.33 22.51
CA GLU A 439 5.35 -12.97 22.53
C GLU A 439 6.34 -12.77 23.68
N ILE A 440 7.31 -11.88 23.50
CA ILE A 440 8.24 -11.51 24.56
C ILE A 440 7.46 -10.80 25.67
N ALA A 441 7.54 -11.29 26.91
CA ALA A 441 6.95 -10.64 28.08
C ALA A 441 7.97 -9.74 28.80
N TYR A 442 9.24 -10.16 28.82
CA TYR A 442 10.35 -9.36 29.32
C TYR A 442 11.66 -9.81 28.66
N GLU A 443 12.53 -8.88 28.30
CA GLU A 443 13.91 -9.15 27.94
C GLU A 443 14.84 -8.25 28.76
N GLY A 444 15.87 -8.80 29.37
CA GLY A 444 16.75 -7.99 30.21
C GLY A 444 17.58 -8.80 31.19
N GLU A 445 18.08 -8.10 32.20
CA GLU A 445 18.86 -8.69 33.28
C GLU A 445 17.97 -9.24 34.41
N TRP A 446 18.45 -10.29 35.07
CA TRP A 446 17.75 -11.05 36.09
C TRP A 446 18.67 -11.30 37.27
N LYS A 447 18.10 -11.32 38.48
CA LYS A 447 18.78 -11.70 39.70
C LYS A 447 17.84 -12.50 40.58
N ASP A 448 18.19 -13.75 40.86
CA ASP A 448 17.45 -14.66 41.75
C ASP A 448 15.95 -14.81 41.40
N GLY A 449 15.61 -14.80 40.11
CA GLY A 449 14.25 -14.91 39.59
C GLY A 449 13.51 -13.58 39.43
N ARG A 450 14.14 -12.44 39.73
CA ARG A 450 13.54 -11.10 39.62
C ARG A 450 14.22 -10.26 38.55
N LYS A 451 13.46 -9.38 37.90
CA LYS A 451 13.99 -8.41 36.92
C LYS A 451 14.94 -7.45 37.61
N HIS A 452 16.10 -7.23 37.01
CA HIS A 452 17.17 -6.40 37.53
C HIS A 452 17.88 -5.72 36.35
N GLY A 453 18.73 -4.71 36.60
CA GLY A 453 19.56 -4.09 35.55
C GLY A 453 18.75 -3.54 34.38
N GLN A 454 19.31 -3.56 33.16
CA GLN A 454 18.60 -3.06 31.99
C GLN A 454 17.59 -4.08 31.45
N GLY A 455 16.40 -3.61 31.06
CA GLY A 455 15.42 -4.47 30.42
C GLY A 455 14.25 -3.76 29.75
N LYS A 456 13.41 -4.56 29.10
CA LYS A 456 12.15 -4.16 28.48
C LYS A 456 11.06 -5.13 28.90
N GLN A 457 9.91 -4.60 29.29
CA GLN A 457 8.72 -5.37 29.64
C GLN A 457 7.59 -5.05 28.69
N TYR A 458 6.84 -6.07 28.31
CA TYR A 458 5.74 -5.98 27.36
C TYR A 458 4.42 -6.44 28.00
N ASP A 459 3.31 -6.08 27.38
CA ASP A 459 1.98 -6.59 27.71
C ASP A 459 1.73 -7.96 27.02
N PRO A 460 0.63 -8.67 27.34
CA PRO A 460 0.34 -9.98 26.75
C PRO A 460 0.15 -10.01 25.22
N VAL A 461 0.03 -8.86 24.56
CA VAL A 461 -0.11 -8.72 23.11
C VAL A 461 1.15 -8.15 22.44
N GLY A 462 2.27 -8.11 23.17
CA GLY A 462 3.58 -7.70 22.65
C GLY A 462 3.82 -6.18 22.63
N ARG A 463 2.98 -5.37 23.29
CA ARG A 463 3.19 -3.92 23.38
C ARG A 463 4.18 -3.60 24.48
N LEU A 464 5.21 -2.82 24.17
CA LEU A 464 6.18 -2.32 25.15
C LEU A 464 5.45 -1.52 26.25
N MET A 465 5.60 -1.94 27.51
CA MET A 465 5.04 -1.31 28.71
C MET A 465 6.09 -0.55 29.51
N LEU A 466 7.30 -1.09 29.61
CA LEU A 466 8.40 -0.49 30.35
C LEU A 466 9.71 -0.73 29.59
N GLU A 467 10.61 0.24 29.61
CA GLU A 467 11.97 0.13 29.09
C GLU A 467 12.90 0.88 30.04
N GLY A 468 14.04 0.30 30.42
CA GLY A 468 15.04 0.97 31.25
C GLY A 468 15.55 0.09 32.38
N GLU A 469 15.98 0.74 33.46
CA GLU A 469 16.57 0.05 34.61
C GLU A 469 15.51 -0.53 35.56
N PHE A 470 15.78 -1.74 36.07
CA PHE A 470 14.94 -2.48 37.01
C PHE A 470 15.73 -2.86 38.27
N ARG A 471 15.04 -2.88 39.40
CA ARG A 471 15.52 -3.45 40.66
C ARG A 471 14.38 -4.16 41.39
N ASP A 472 14.52 -5.46 41.57
CA ASP A 472 13.54 -6.32 42.26
C ASP A 472 12.13 -6.20 41.63
N ASP A 473 12.06 -6.44 40.31
CA ASP A 473 10.83 -6.39 39.49
C ASP A 473 10.22 -5.00 39.26
N LEU A 474 10.80 -3.94 39.84
CA LEU A 474 10.31 -2.56 39.71
C LEU A 474 11.27 -1.68 38.89
N PRO A 475 10.76 -0.77 38.05
CA PRO A 475 11.58 0.27 37.41
C PRO A 475 12.34 1.11 38.43
N ASN A 476 13.65 1.25 38.24
CA ASN A 476 14.54 1.95 39.16
C ASN A 476 15.81 2.41 38.44
N GLY A 477 15.89 3.71 38.10
CA GLY A 477 16.89 4.30 37.21
C GLY A 477 16.22 4.96 35.99
N GLN A 478 17.00 5.23 34.94
CA GLN A 478 16.44 5.86 33.73
C GLN A 478 15.53 4.89 32.97
N GLY A 479 14.40 5.39 32.48
CA GLY A 479 13.49 4.56 31.71
C GLY A 479 12.30 5.27 31.08
N LYS A 480 11.44 4.46 30.48
CA LYS A 480 10.16 4.85 29.87
C LYS A 480 9.08 3.90 30.35
N LYS A 481 7.90 4.44 30.63
CA LYS A 481 6.70 3.70 30.98
C LYS A 481 5.59 4.05 29.99
N TYR A 482 4.91 3.05 29.46
CA TYR A 482 3.81 3.17 28.52
C TYR A 482 2.55 2.63 29.21
N ASP A 483 1.49 3.43 29.26
CA ASP A 483 0.20 3.05 29.83
C ASP A 483 -0.78 2.64 28.72
N SER A 484 -1.82 1.88 29.08
CA SER A 484 -2.75 1.27 28.11
C SER A 484 -3.59 2.27 27.30
N ASP A 485 -3.71 3.50 27.79
CA ASP A 485 -4.38 4.63 27.12
C ASP A 485 -3.49 5.33 26.08
N GLY A 486 -2.28 4.81 25.85
CA GLY A 486 -1.31 5.41 24.91
C GLY A 486 -0.52 6.57 25.51
N SER A 487 -0.69 6.86 26.80
CA SER A 487 0.20 7.78 27.50
C SER A 487 1.56 7.15 27.79
N ARG A 488 2.59 7.99 27.85
CA ARG A 488 3.98 7.55 28.07
C ARG A 488 4.70 8.52 29.00
N LEU A 489 5.32 7.99 30.05
CA LEU A 489 6.24 8.69 30.94
C LEU A 489 7.69 8.34 30.58
N GLU A 490 8.60 9.30 30.70
CA GLU A 490 10.03 9.14 30.41
C GLU A 490 10.85 9.93 31.44
N GLY A 491 11.89 9.31 32.02
CA GLY A 491 12.80 9.94 32.98
C GLY A 491 13.30 8.98 34.07
N GLU A 492 13.69 9.51 35.22
CA GLU A 492 14.25 8.73 36.33
C GLU A 492 13.15 8.11 37.21
N PHE A 493 13.17 6.78 37.36
CA PHE A 493 12.25 6.04 38.23
C PHE A 493 12.93 5.67 39.54
N VAL A 494 12.21 5.82 40.66
CA VAL A 494 12.63 5.33 41.98
C VAL A 494 11.48 4.50 42.54
N GLN A 495 11.73 3.20 42.78
CA GLN A 495 10.70 2.23 43.22
C GLN A 495 9.42 2.25 42.35
N GLY A 496 9.59 2.33 41.04
CA GLY A 496 8.49 2.32 40.06
C GLY A 496 7.76 3.66 39.90
N LYS A 497 8.23 4.75 40.52
CA LYS A 497 7.65 6.09 40.37
C LYS A 497 8.63 7.08 39.73
N LEU A 498 8.14 7.90 38.82
CA LEU A 498 8.93 8.95 38.17
C LEU A 498 9.28 10.07 39.17
N ASN A 499 10.56 10.43 39.22
CA ASN A 499 11.13 11.49 40.04
C ASN A 499 12.17 12.26 39.21
N GLY A 500 12.51 13.48 39.63
CA GLY A 500 13.47 14.31 38.89
C GLY A 500 12.91 14.79 37.55
N HIS A 501 13.77 15.15 36.61
CA HIS A 501 13.31 15.65 35.30
C HIS A 501 12.75 14.50 34.45
N GLY A 502 11.57 14.72 33.86
CA GLY A 502 10.94 13.77 32.96
C GLY A 502 10.04 14.39 31.90
N LYS A 503 9.37 13.54 31.13
CA LYS A 503 8.40 13.89 30.10
C LYS A 503 7.15 13.03 30.24
N LEU A 504 5.99 13.63 30.00
CA LEU A 504 4.70 12.96 29.91
C LEU A 504 4.11 13.20 28.52
N PHE A 505 3.78 12.12 27.83
CA PHE A 505 3.08 12.11 26.56
C PHE A 505 1.67 11.54 26.75
N VAL A 506 0.68 12.07 26.05
CA VAL A 506 -0.71 11.57 26.00
C VAL A 506 -1.15 11.54 24.55
N GLU A 507 -1.64 10.38 24.08
CA GLU A 507 -1.99 10.15 22.66
C GLU A 507 -0.83 10.48 21.69
N GLY A 508 0.41 10.19 22.10
CA GLY A 508 1.62 10.51 21.34
C GLY A 508 2.05 11.99 21.34
N ARG A 509 1.26 12.89 21.94
CA ARG A 509 1.60 14.32 22.09
C ARG A 509 2.34 14.55 23.40
N LEU A 510 3.42 15.32 23.38
CA LEU A 510 4.06 15.78 24.61
C LEU A 510 3.07 16.67 25.36
N LEU A 511 2.66 16.26 26.56
CA LEU A 511 1.75 17.00 27.44
C LEU A 511 2.53 17.81 28.48
N TYR A 512 3.64 17.26 28.99
CA TYR A 512 4.51 17.95 29.95
C TYR A 512 5.98 17.57 29.79
N GLU A 513 6.86 18.54 30.00
CA GLU A 513 8.30 18.35 30.16
C GLU A 513 8.79 19.21 31.34
N GLY A 514 9.41 18.59 32.35
CA GLY A 514 9.86 19.28 33.55
C GLY A 514 10.09 18.34 34.74
N ASP A 515 10.15 18.89 35.95
CA ASP A 515 10.43 18.09 37.15
C ASP A 515 9.20 17.29 37.62
N PHE A 516 9.45 16.14 38.23
CA PHE A 516 8.49 15.21 38.81
C PHE A 516 8.90 14.82 40.23
N LYS A 517 7.90 14.53 41.07
CA LYS A 517 8.08 13.93 42.40
C LYS A 517 6.96 12.92 42.64
N ASP A 518 7.30 11.65 42.86
CA ASP A 518 6.33 10.57 43.06
C ASP A 518 5.25 10.44 41.95
N ASN A 519 5.63 10.72 40.69
CA ASN A 519 4.78 10.89 39.50
C ASN A 519 3.94 12.18 39.41
N ASP A 520 4.00 13.07 40.41
CA ASP A 520 3.33 14.38 40.33
C ASP A 520 4.24 15.42 39.67
N LEU A 521 3.68 16.32 38.85
CA LEU A 521 4.39 17.48 38.31
C LEU A 521 4.89 18.36 39.46
N HIS A 522 6.16 18.72 39.42
CA HIS A 522 6.83 19.50 40.46
C HIS A 522 7.89 20.41 39.82
N GLY A 523 8.46 21.34 40.59
CA GLY A 523 9.59 22.16 40.13
C GLY A 523 9.27 22.96 38.88
N LYS A 524 10.21 23.07 37.94
CA LYS A 524 10.00 23.82 36.70
C LYS A 524 9.53 22.90 35.58
N GLY A 525 8.61 23.37 34.75
CA GLY A 525 8.14 22.61 33.61
C GLY A 525 7.37 23.40 32.57
N THR A 526 7.05 22.73 31.47
CA THR A 526 6.19 23.23 30.41
C THR A 526 5.06 22.25 30.18
N VAL A 527 3.81 22.73 30.25
CA VAL A 527 2.60 21.99 29.84
C VAL A 527 2.21 22.42 28.43
N TYR A 528 1.84 21.46 27.59
CA TYR A 528 1.34 21.66 26.23
C TYR A 528 -0.12 21.22 26.17
N PHE A 529 -1.02 22.11 25.80
CA PHE A 529 -2.46 21.83 25.78
C PHE A 529 -2.89 21.23 24.45
N ALA A 530 -3.94 20.39 24.48
CA ALA A 530 -4.48 19.74 23.28
C ALA A 530 -5.01 20.74 22.24
N THR A 531 -5.44 21.91 22.70
CA THR A 531 -5.95 23.05 21.95
C THR A 531 -4.84 23.83 21.24
N GLY A 532 -3.58 23.71 21.67
CA GLY A 532 -2.39 24.30 21.03
C GLY A 532 -1.66 25.32 21.90
N GLU A 533 -2.27 25.78 22.99
CA GLU A 533 -1.61 26.63 23.98
C GLU A 533 -0.46 25.89 24.67
N LYS A 534 0.47 26.64 25.25
CA LYS A 534 1.46 26.09 26.18
C LYS A 534 1.72 27.03 27.34
N TYR A 535 2.05 26.47 28.49
CA TYR A 535 2.43 27.20 29.70
C TYR A 535 3.79 26.74 30.17
N THR A 536 4.70 27.68 30.43
CA THR A 536 6.02 27.42 31.05
C THR A 536 6.09 28.13 32.39
N GLY A 537 6.40 27.40 33.47
CA GLY A 537 6.48 27.96 34.83
C GLY A 537 6.78 26.92 35.92
N GLU A 538 6.46 27.25 37.18
CA GLU A 538 6.68 26.37 38.34
C GLU A 538 5.43 25.54 38.70
N PHE A 539 5.64 24.34 39.24
CA PHE A 539 4.62 23.38 39.62
C PHE A 539 4.83 22.85 41.04
N GLU A 540 3.74 22.66 41.79
CA GLU A 540 3.72 22.01 43.09
C GLU A 540 2.56 21.01 43.17
N ARG A 541 2.85 19.70 43.16
CA ARG A 541 1.85 18.62 43.23
C ARG A 541 0.77 18.76 42.14
N ASN A 542 1.21 18.92 40.89
CA ASN A 542 0.35 19.13 39.71
C ASN A 542 -0.32 20.51 39.61
N VAL A 543 -0.06 21.45 40.52
CA VAL A 543 -0.65 22.80 40.55
C VAL A 543 0.37 23.84 40.06
N LYS A 544 -0.05 24.82 39.24
CA LYS A 544 0.84 25.89 38.73
C LYS A 544 1.13 26.91 39.83
N LYS A 545 2.34 27.47 39.85
CA LYS A 545 2.76 28.45 40.86
C LYS A 545 3.68 29.52 40.27
N GLY A 546 3.56 30.74 40.76
CA GLY A 546 4.55 31.82 40.51
C GLY A 546 4.39 32.56 39.19
N ILE A 547 5.53 32.90 38.58
CA ILE A 547 5.63 33.62 37.29
C ILE A 547 5.75 32.58 36.18
N GLY A 548 5.01 32.77 35.10
CA GLY A 548 5.12 31.93 33.92
C GLY A 548 4.77 32.64 32.63
N ILE A 549 4.95 31.92 31.53
CA ILE A 549 4.63 32.40 30.19
C ILE A 549 3.51 31.52 29.64
N VAL A 550 2.42 32.16 29.21
CA VAL A 550 1.29 31.52 28.52
C VAL A 550 1.40 31.88 27.05
N TYR A 551 1.32 30.88 26.17
CA TYR A 551 1.24 31.06 24.72
C TYR A 551 -0.14 30.60 24.29
N PHE A 552 -0.86 31.47 23.59
CA PHE A 552 -2.22 31.23 23.11
C PHE A 552 -2.21 30.64 21.69
N THR A 553 -3.32 30.01 21.28
CA THR A 553 -3.45 29.38 19.95
C THR A 553 -3.43 30.37 18.80
N ASN A 554 -3.84 31.61 19.04
CA ASN A 554 -3.81 32.72 18.10
C ASN A 554 -2.41 33.37 17.97
N GLY A 555 -1.37 32.78 18.59
CA GLY A 555 0.00 33.29 18.55
C GLY A 555 0.30 34.40 19.57
N GLU A 556 -0.70 34.84 20.34
CA GLU A 556 -0.51 35.79 21.43
C GLU A 556 0.28 35.15 22.58
N ARG A 557 0.86 36.00 23.44
CA ARG A 557 1.52 35.51 24.66
C ARG A 557 1.33 36.45 25.84
N PHE A 558 1.25 35.86 27.02
CA PHE A 558 1.27 36.56 28.30
C PHE A 558 2.53 36.17 29.08
N GLU A 559 3.21 37.16 29.64
CA GLU A 559 4.37 37.00 30.50
C GLU A 559 4.09 37.64 31.86
N GLY A 560 3.94 36.84 32.91
CA GLY A 560 3.62 37.40 34.24
C GLY A 560 3.16 36.40 35.29
N LYS A 561 2.54 36.92 36.34
CA LYS A 561 1.99 36.14 37.44
C LYS A 561 0.69 35.47 37.01
N VAL A 562 0.62 34.16 37.19
CA VAL A 562 -0.57 33.34 36.92
C VAL A 562 -1.02 32.61 38.18
N ASN A 563 -2.32 32.32 38.28
CA ASN A 563 -2.87 31.33 39.21
C ASN A 563 -3.51 30.18 38.43
N ASP A 564 -4.20 29.25 39.09
CA ASP A 564 -4.72 28.03 38.44
C ASP A 564 -5.63 28.27 37.23
N GLN A 565 -6.26 29.45 37.13
CA GLN A 565 -7.29 29.74 36.12
C GLN A 565 -7.18 31.13 35.46
N SER A 566 -6.32 32.02 35.95
CA SER A 566 -6.29 33.39 35.45
C SER A 566 -4.93 34.08 35.46
N MET A 567 -4.76 34.99 34.49
CA MET A 567 -3.69 35.97 34.48
C MET A 567 -3.98 36.95 35.61
N VAL A 568 -2.93 37.35 36.34
CA VAL A 568 -3.06 38.29 37.47
C VAL A 568 -2.42 39.62 37.13
N GLU A 569 -1.16 39.59 36.73
CA GLU A 569 -0.37 40.80 36.45
C GLU A 569 0.78 40.45 35.51
N GLY A 570 1.01 41.25 34.47
CA GLY A 570 2.09 41.02 33.52
C GLY A 570 1.95 41.78 32.21
N LYS A 571 2.66 41.28 31.19
CA LYS A 571 2.71 41.82 29.83
C LYS A 571 1.95 40.91 28.87
N TYR A 572 1.06 41.50 28.09
CA TYR A 572 0.31 40.86 27.03
C TYR A 572 0.85 41.28 25.67
N PHE A 573 1.15 40.31 24.82
CA PHE A 573 1.66 40.53 23.48
C PHE A 573 0.69 39.96 22.44
N ALA A 574 0.31 40.80 21.48
CA ALA A 574 -0.54 40.45 20.34
C ALA A 574 0.15 40.87 19.02
N SER A 575 0.03 40.05 17.98
CA SER A 575 0.78 40.18 16.71
C SER A 575 2.29 40.44 16.92
N GLY A 576 2.89 39.81 17.93
CA GLY A 576 4.30 39.97 18.30
C GLY A 576 4.67 41.27 19.01
N LYS A 577 3.74 42.21 19.17
CA LYS A 577 3.94 43.52 19.82
C LYS A 577 3.39 43.53 21.24
N LEU A 578 3.97 44.35 22.12
CA LEU A 578 3.39 44.60 23.44
C LEU A 578 2.07 45.35 23.24
N LEU A 579 0.94 44.72 23.60
CA LEU A 579 -0.37 45.33 23.55
C LEU A 579 -0.72 45.96 24.90
N PHE A 580 -0.46 45.25 26.00
CA PHE A 580 -0.86 45.69 27.33
C PHE A 580 0.17 45.31 28.40
N GLU A 581 0.36 46.18 29.40
CA GLU A 581 1.13 45.90 30.61
C GLU A 581 0.32 46.36 31.83
N GLY A 582 0.01 45.44 32.74
CA GLY A 582 -0.80 45.74 33.92
C GLY A 582 -1.44 44.53 34.58
N THR A 583 -2.56 44.78 35.27
CA THR A 583 -3.34 43.77 35.99
C THR A 583 -4.50 43.24 35.15
N PHE A 584 -4.91 42.01 35.46
CA PHE A 584 -5.97 41.28 34.78
C PHE A 584 -7.02 40.82 35.78
N LYS A 585 -8.28 40.83 35.35
CA LYS A 585 -9.42 40.31 36.12
C LYS A 585 -10.28 39.45 35.20
N ASP A 586 -10.55 38.21 35.60
CA ASP A 586 -11.30 37.23 34.80
C ASP A 586 -10.74 37.07 33.38
N ASN A 587 -9.40 37.05 33.25
CA ASN A 587 -8.68 37.04 31.96
C ASN A 587 -9.02 38.19 31.00
N ARG A 588 -9.34 39.37 31.55
CA ARG A 588 -9.51 40.64 30.80
C ARG A 588 -8.62 41.72 31.37
N PHE A 589 -8.26 42.71 30.54
CA PHE A 589 -7.55 43.90 30.99
C PHE A 589 -8.32 44.58 32.12
N HIS A 590 -7.61 44.96 33.20
CA HIS A 590 -8.23 45.59 34.36
C HIS A 590 -7.66 46.99 34.63
N GLU A 591 -6.36 47.10 34.83
CA GLU A 591 -5.68 48.38 35.07
C GLU A 591 -4.25 48.31 34.55
N GLY A 592 -3.84 49.28 33.72
CA GLY A 592 -2.51 49.27 33.14
C GLY A 592 -2.31 50.25 31.99
N ALA A 593 -1.31 49.96 31.16
CA ALA A 593 -0.98 50.70 29.95
C ALA A 593 -1.24 49.85 28.71
N MET A 594 -1.96 50.39 27.72
CA MET A 594 -2.16 49.79 26.40
C MET A 594 -1.40 50.57 25.33
N TYR A 595 -0.76 49.86 24.41
CA TYR A 595 0.16 50.40 23.42
C TYR A 595 -0.38 50.18 22.00
N PHE A 596 -0.31 51.22 21.16
CA PHE A 596 -0.82 51.20 19.79
C PHE A 596 0.30 51.27 18.75
N SER A 597 0.04 50.76 17.54
CA SER A 597 1.00 50.81 16.44
C SER A 597 1.32 52.24 15.96
N SER A 598 0.44 53.21 16.24
CA SER A 598 0.68 54.64 16.03
C SER A 598 1.74 55.24 16.97
N GLY A 599 2.13 54.52 18.03
CA GLY A 599 2.94 55.03 19.13
C GLY A 599 2.14 55.67 20.26
N ALA A 600 0.80 55.76 20.13
CA ALA A 600 -0.05 56.20 21.23
C ALA A 600 -0.05 55.19 22.39
N VAL A 601 -0.35 55.68 23.60
CA VAL A 601 -0.49 54.87 24.82
C VAL A 601 -1.72 55.29 25.60
N TYR A 602 -2.60 54.35 25.93
CA TYR A 602 -3.66 54.57 26.93
C TYR A 602 -3.15 54.14 28.30
N LYS A 603 -3.33 54.97 29.33
CA LYS A 603 -3.06 54.60 30.72
C LYS A 603 -4.33 54.75 31.54
N GLY A 604 -4.79 53.68 32.17
CA GLY A 604 -5.99 53.73 32.99
C GLY A 604 -6.58 52.37 33.32
N THR A 605 -7.87 52.42 33.64
CA THR A 605 -8.70 51.27 33.99
C THR A 605 -9.54 50.81 32.81
N PHE A 606 -9.96 49.55 32.88
CA PHE A 606 -10.76 48.87 31.87
C PHE A 606 -12.00 48.26 32.53
N ALA A 607 -13.17 48.47 31.92
CA ALA A 607 -14.43 47.89 32.32
C ALA A 607 -14.87 46.89 31.26
N ASP A 608 -15.02 45.62 31.65
CA ASP A 608 -15.36 44.51 30.75
C ASP A 608 -14.45 44.36 29.51
N GLY A 609 -13.22 44.86 29.58
CA GLY A 609 -12.24 44.82 28.50
C GLY A 609 -12.16 46.10 27.66
N GLU A 610 -13.06 47.07 27.87
CA GLU A 610 -13.07 48.37 27.18
C GLU A 610 -12.42 49.48 28.03
N PHE A 611 -12.01 50.57 27.38
CA PHE A 611 -11.49 51.75 28.09
C PHE A 611 -12.54 52.33 29.04
N ASP A 612 -12.22 52.47 30.34
CA ASP A 612 -13.08 53.09 31.36
C ASP A 612 -12.54 54.48 31.75
N LYS A 613 -11.70 54.55 32.79
CA LYS A 613 -11.11 55.81 33.27
C LYS A 613 -9.62 55.82 33.00
N GLY A 614 -9.17 56.73 32.15
CA GLY A 614 -7.76 56.85 31.78
C GLY A 614 -7.46 58.06 30.91
N THR A 615 -6.26 58.05 30.34
CA THR A 615 -5.77 59.12 29.47
C THR A 615 -5.02 58.52 28.29
N PHE A 616 -5.33 58.98 27.07
CA PHE A 616 -4.55 58.68 25.88
C PHE A 616 -3.40 59.68 25.75
N LEU A 617 -2.22 59.17 25.41
CA LEU A 617 -1.00 59.94 25.22
C LEU A 617 -0.45 59.65 23.82
N ASP A 618 0.04 60.66 23.12
CA ASP A 618 0.77 60.48 21.85
C ASP A 618 2.18 59.90 22.09
N ALA A 619 2.92 59.66 21.00
CA ALA A 619 4.28 59.13 21.05
C ALA A 619 5.27 60.05 21.80
N GLN A 620 4.93 61.33 22.02
CA GLN A 620 5.70 62.31 22.77
C GLN A 620 5.22 62.48 24.22
N GLY A 621 4.17 61.73 24.63
CA GLY A 621 3.60 61.77 25.97
C GLY A 621 2.61 62.91 26.22
N LYS A 622 2.11 63.58 25.18
CA LYS A 622 1.07 64.62 25.28
C LYS A 622 -0.32 64.00 25.20
N THR A 623 -1.26 64.54 25.97
CA THR A 623 -2.67 64.08 25.95
C THR A 623 -3.27 64.14 24.55
N LEU A 624 -3.92 63.04 24.16
CA LEU A 624 -4.75 62.90 22.98
C LEU A 624 -6.21 62.80 23.40
N ASP A 625 -7.09 63.52 22.70
CA ASP A 625 -8.53 63.37 22.82
C ASP A 625 -9.04 62.58 21.60
N PRO A 626 -9.48 61.32 21.78
CA PRO A 626 -10.08 60.55 20.70
C PRO A 626 -11.32 61.29 20.16
N ALA A 627 -11.43 61.37 18.84
CA ALA A 627 -12.52 62.09 18.19
C ALA A 627 -13.84 61.32 18.36
N LYS A 628 -14.85 62.04 18.87
CA LYS A 628 -16.22 61.54 18.94
C LYS A 628 -17.00 61.85 17.65
N ASP A 629 -16.88 63.08 17.16
CA ASP A 629 -17.53 63.56 15.95
C ASP A 629 -16.54 64.38 15.12
N GLY A 630 -16.57 64.23 13.79
CA GLY A 630 -15.69 64.93 12.86
C GLY A 630 -14.35 64.21 12.63
N LYS A 631 -13.33 64.93 12.16
CA LYS A 631 -12.04 64.33 11.79
C LYS A 631 -11.14 64.14 13.01
N GLY A 632 -10.60 62.93 13.17
CA GLY A 632 -9.57 62.66 14.18
C GLY A 632 -9.26 61.18 14.32
N PHE A 633 -8.84 60.79 15.53
CA PHE A 633 -8.38 59.44 15.84
C PHE A 633 -9.36 58.70 16.73
N ARG A 634 -9.55 57.40 16.48
CA ARG A 634 -10.25 56.47 17.36
C ARG A 634 -9.35 55.29 17.69
N PHE A 635 -9.31 54.89 18.95
CA PHE A 635 -8.55 53.75 19.44
C PHE A 635 -9.48 52.66 19.96
N TYR A 636 -9.11 51.40 19.79
CA TYR A 636 -9.88 50.22 20.20
C TYR A 636 -9.08 49.36 21.19
N ALA A 637 -9.76 48.69 22.12
CA ALA A 637 -9.11 47.92 23.18
C ALA A 637 -8.38 46.65 22.71
N ASN A 638 -8.48 46.31 21.42
CA ASN A 638 -7.70 45.27 20.75
C ASN A 638 -6.34 45.79 20.20
N GLY A 639 -6.04 47.08 20.33
CA GLY A 639 -4.82 47.71 19.83
C GLY A 639 -4.94 48.31 18.42
N ASP A 640 -6.10 48.18 17.79
CA ASP A 640 -6.39 48.80 16.51
C ASP A 640 -6.70 50.29 16.68
N TRP A 641 -6.56 51.05 15.59
CA TRP A 641 -6.90 52.46 15.57
C TRP A 641 -7.35 52.92 14.20
N TYR A 642 -8.11 54.00 14.18
CA TYR A 642 -8.67 54.60 12.97
C TYR A 642 -8.31 56.09 12.91
N GLU A 643 -7.97 56.56 11.71
CA GLU A 643 -7.85 57.98 11.39
C GLU A 643 -8.81 58.35 10.26
N GLY A 644 -9.64 59.36 10.50
CA GLY A 644 -10.60 59.79 9.50
C GLY A 644 -11.80 60.48 10.12
N GLU A 645 -12.92 60.39 9.42
CA GLU A 645 -14.19 60.95 9.87
C GLU A 645 -14.85 60.01 10.90
N THR A 646 -15.39 60.60 11.98
CA THR A 646 -16.04 59.89 13.08
C THR A 646 -17.42 60.47 13.33
N ALA A 647 -18.34 59.64 13.79
CA ALA A 647 -19.68 60.03 14.24
C ALA A 647 -20.09 59.14 15.41
N ASP A 648 -20.61 59.74 16.48
CA ASP A 648 -21.02 59.04 17.71
C ASP A 648 -19.93 58.15 18.34
N GLY A 649 -18.66 58.49 18.13
CA GLY A 649 -17.52 57.73 18.63
C GLY A 649 -17.12 56.53 17.78
N GLU A 650 -17.68 56.38 16.57
CA GLU A 650 -17.37 55.31 15.62
C GLU A 650 -16.78 55.85 14.31
N SER A 651 -16.01 55.01 13.60
CA SER A 651 -15.51 55.36 12.26
C SER A 651 -16.66 55.51 11.27
N ASN A 652 -16.73 56.67 10.61
CA ASN A 652 -17.84 57.03 9.75
C ASN A 652 -17.39 58.02 8.67
N GLY A 653 -17.56 57.70 7.39
CA GLY A 653 -17.02 58.48 6.27
C GLY A 653 -15.67 57.93 5.81
N GLN A 654 -14.83 58.78 5.21
CA GLN A 654 -13.53 58.35 4.67
C GLN A 654 -12.46 58.27 5.76
N GLY A 655 -11.68 57.19 5.75
CA GLY A 655 -10.50 57.09 6.63
C GLY A 655 -9.65 55.84 6.40
N VAL A 656 -8.72 55.65 7.31
CA VAL A 656 -7.78 54.52 7.34
C VAL A 656 -7.90 53.83 8.68
N TYR A 657 -8.22 52.54 8.65
CA TYR A 657 -8.21 51.66 9.79
C TYR A 657 -6.88 50.91 9.83
N HIS A 658 -6.17 50.96 10.94
CA HIS A 658 -4.86 50.37 11.14
C HIS A 658 -4.96 49.24 12.17
N PHE A 659 -4.56 48.04 11.75
CA PHE A 659 -4.48 46.88 12.64
C PHE A 659 -3.19 46.91 13.46
N LEU A 660 -3.20 46.32 14.66
CA LEU A 660 -2.01 46.21 15.52
C LEU A 660 -0.79 45.61 14.78
N GLY A 661 -1.04 44.61 13.91
CA GLY A 661 -0.06 43.91 13.08
C GLY A 661 0.57 44.71 11.93
N ASN A 662 0.22 45.99 11.74
CA ASN A 662 0.57 46.87 10.60
C ASN A 662 -0.25 46.68 9.31
N GLY A 663 -1.19 45.74 9.27
CA GLY A 663 -2.19 45.72 8.20
C GLY A 663 -3.03 46.99 8.23
N ARG A 664 -3.63 47.37 7.11
CA ARG A 664 -4.54 48.52 7.09
C ARG A 664 -5.64 48.40 6.05
N VAL A 665 -6.74 49.09 6.31
CA VAL A 665 -7.86 49.23 5.39
C VAL A 665 -8.10 50.71 5.11
N GLU A 666 -8.13 51.07 3.84
CA GLU A 666 -8.40 52.43 3.37
C GLU A 666 -9.77 52.44 2.69
N GLY A 667 -10.65 53.37 3.05
CA GLY A 667 -11.94 53.52 2.38
C GLY A 667 -13.02 54.18 3.22
N SER A 668 -14.27 53.84 2.89
CA SER A 668 -15.46 54.38 3.53
C SER A 668 -16.00 53.47 4.63
N PHE A 669 -16.43 54.09 5.73
CA PHE A 669 -16.97 53.41 6.90
C PHE A 669 -18.35 53.98 7.23
N LEU A 670 -19.25 53.16 7.76
CA LEU A 670 -20.57 53.58 8.23
C LEU A 670 -20.85 52.93 9.58
N GLY A 671 -20.90 53.73 10.64
CA GLY A 671 -21.14 53.23 12.01
C GLY A 671 -20.17 52.13 12.43
N GLY A 672 -18.88 52.29 12.12
CA GLY A 672 -17.87 51.28 12.44
C GLY A 672 -17.65 50.22 11.37
N VAL A 673 -18.51 50.12 10.35
CA VAL A 673 -18.48 49.00 9.39
C VAL A 673 -17.92 49.42 8.04
N MET A 674 -17.08 48.58 7.40
CA MET A 674 -16.59 48.81 6.03
C MET A 674 -17.78 48.90 5.07
N ASN A 675 -17.87 50.00 4.31
CA ASN A 675 -19.00 50.26 3.42
C ASN A 675 -18.57 51.12 2.23
N GLY A 676 -18.79 50.65 1.00
CA GLY A 676 -18.34 51.33 -0.22
C GLY A 676 -17.00 50.80 -0.72
N GLU A 677 -16.24 51.61 -1.44
CA GLU A 677 -14.96 51.20 -2.04
C GLU A 677 -13.87 51.08 -0.97
N MET A 678 -13.22 49.92 -0.91
CA MET A 678 -12.18 49.61 0.07
C MET A 678 -10.90 49.11 -0.61
N LYS A 679 -9.76 49.45 -0.01
CA LYS A 679 -8.46 48.81 -0.25
C LYS A 679 -7.95 48.17 1.03
N VAL A 680 -7.69 46.88 0.98
CA VAL A 680 -7.21 46.09 2.11
C VAL A 680 -5.75 45.73 1.87
N TYR A 681 -4.90 46.04 2.85
CA TYR A 681 -3.46 45.80 2.79
C TYR A 681 -3.01 44.85 3.91
N SER A 682 -2.14 43.91 3.54
CA SER A 682 -1.50 42.99 4.47
C SER A 682 -0.55 43.69 5.45
N GLU A 683 -0.10 42.99 6.48
CA GLU A 683 0.93 43.48 7.42
C GLU A 683 2.25 43.88 6.74
N LYS A 684 2.54 43.33 5.55
CA LYS A 684 3.72 43.66 4.74
C LYS A 684 3.46 44.83 3.78
N GLY A 685 2.28 45.43 3.81
CA GLY A 685 1.87 46.53 2.94
C GLY A 685 1.53 46.10 1.50
N LYS A 686 1.24 44.81 1.25
CA LYS A 686 0.78 44.33 -0.05
C LYS A 686 -0.72 44.48 -0.16
N LEU A 687 -1.22 44.94 -1.31
CA LEU A 687 -2.66 44.98 -1.58
C LEU A 687 -3.20 43.55 -1.66
N GLU A 688 -4.19 43.22 -0.85
CA GLU A 688 -4.86 41.90 -0.83
C GLU A 688 -6.24 41.97 -1.47
N PHE A 689 -6.92 43.10 -1.35
CA PHE A 689 -8.23 43.30 -1.97
C PHE A 689 -8.47 44.75 -2.34
N GLU A 690 -9.11 44.96 -3.49
CA GLU A 690 -9.63 46.24 -3.94
C GLU A 690 -11.03 46.02 -4.51
N GLY A 691 -12.04 46.67 -3.92
CA GLY A 691 -13.42 46.55 -4.39
C GLY A 691 -14.43 47.00 -3.35
N ARG A 692 -15.70 46.74 -3.64
CA ARG A 692 -16.81 47.24 -2.85
C ARG A 692 -17.15 46.34 -1.65
N TYR A 693 -17.50 46.99 -0.54
CA TYR A 693 -18.09 46.39 0.66
C TYR A 693 -19.51 46.90 0.87
N ALA A 694 -20.37 46.05 1.43
CA ALA A 694 -21.69 46.41 1.94
C ALA A 694 -21.91 45.62 3.23
N ASP A 695 -22.31 46.31 4.30
CA ASP A 695 -22.54 45.73 5.63
C ASP A 695 -21.37 44.88 6.14
N GLY A 696 -20.13 45.30 5.84
CA GLY A 696 -18.90 44.65 6.30
C GLY A 696 -18.46 43.46 5.44
N GLU A 697 -19.21 43.11 4.39
CA GLU A 697 -18.90 41.99 3.50
C GLU A 697 -18.55 42.47 2.09
N ARG A 698 -17.64 41.73 1.42
CA ARG A 698 -17.33 41.98 0.00
C ARG A 698 -18.59 41.83 -0.84
N SER A 699 -18.83 42.81 -1.70
CA SER A 699 -20.02 42.85 -2.56
C SER A 699 -19.70 43.55 -3.89
N GLY A 700 -20.46 43.27 -4.94
CA GLY A 700 -20.24 43.91 -6.23
C GLY A 700 -18.94 43.45 -6.88
N ILE A 701 -18.27 44.30 -7.64
CA ILE A 701 -17.04 43.92 -8.36
C ILE A 701 -15.83 44.16 -7.45
N GLY A 702 -14.89 43.20 -7.45
CA GLY A 702 -13.64 43.31 -6.72
C GLY A 702 -12.49 42.54 -7.36
N LYS A 703 -11.28 42.89 -6.93
CA LYS A 703 -10.04 42.20 -7.26
C LYS A 703 -9.40 41.72 -5.97
N GLU A 704 -8.99 40.48 -5.99
CA GLU A 704 -8.28 39.83 -4.90
C GLU A 704 -6.89 39.41 -5.37
N TYR A 705 -5.92 39.63 -4.50
CA TYR A 705 -4.52 39.37 -4.75
C TYR A 705 -3.99 38.39 -3.70
N ASN A 706 -3.09 37.51 -4.13
CA ASN A 706 -2.33 36.71 -3.20
C ASN A 706 -1.29 37.55 -2.44
N THR A 707 -0.58 36.94 -1.50
CA THR A 707 0.33 37.70 -0.63
C THR A 707 1.62 38.16 -1.26
N GLU A 708 1.94 37.69 -2.46
CA GLU A 708 2.99 38.27 -3.32
C GLU A 708 2.49 39.50 -4.09
N GLY A 709 1.19 39.78 -4.06
CA GLY A 709 0.51 40.84 -4.81
C GLY A 709 0.17 40.45 -6.24
N LYS A 710 0.06 39.15 -6.56
CA LYS A 710 -0.42 38.66 -7.86
C LYS A 710 -1.93 38.49 -7.82
N LEU A 711 -2.60 38.86 -8.91
CA LEU A 711 -4.06 38.71 -9.03
C LEU A 711 -4.43 37.22 -8.89
N HIS A 712 -5.36 36.92 -7.98
CA HIS A 712 -5.90 35.58 -7.74
C HIS A 712 -7.34 35.49 -8.24
N TYR A 713 -8.14 36.54 -8.05
CA TYR A 713 -9.50 36.60 -8.55
C TYR A 713 -9.85 38.02 -9.00
N GLU A 714 -10.57 38.13 -10.10
CA GLU A 714 -11.30 39.36 -10.47
C GLU A 714 -12.74 39.00 -10.86
N GLY A 715 -13.73 39.65 -10.27
CA GLY A 715 -15.13 39.31 -10.53
C GLY A 715 -16.11 39.83 -9.51
N GLY A 716 -17.31 39.25 -9.55
CA GLY A 716 -18.39 39.61 -8.64
C GLY A 716 -18.31 38.92 -7.28
N TYR A 717 -18.77 39.62 -6.26
CA TYR A 717 -18.92 39.17 -4.89
C TYR A 717 -20.36 39.37 -4.42
N LYS A 718 -20.85 38.40 -3.65
CA LYS A 718 -22.12 38.52 -2.93
C LYS A 718 -21.97 37.86 -1.57
N ALA A 719 -22.21 38.62 -0.52
CA ALA A 719 -22.05 38.19 0.87
C ALA A 719 -20.67 37.54 1.14
N GLY A 720 -19.60 38.20 0.67
CA GLY A 720 -18.23 37.71 0.84
C GLY A 720 -17.77 36.63 -0.14
N GLU A 721 -18.67 35.94 -0.83
CA GLU A 721 -18.36 34.80 -1.71
C GLU A 721 -18.28 35.22 -3.19
N TYR A 722 -17.48 34.50 -3.98
CA TYR A 722 -17.43 34.66 -5.44
C TYR A 722 -18.81 34.38 -6.04
N SER A 723 -19.29 35.31 -6.88
CA SER A 723 -20.64 35.27 -7.45
C SER A 723 -20.69 35.98 -8.80
N GLY A 724 -21.51 35.45 -9.72
CA GLY A 724 -21.65 36.03 -11.05
C GLY A 724 -20.41 35.77 -11.91
N GLN A 725 -20.09 36.67 -12.83
CA GLN A 725 -18.95 36.50 -13.73
C GLN A 725 -17.63 36.80 -13.00
N GLY A 726 -16.63 35.94 -13.19
CA GLY A 726 -15.29 36.14 -12.64
C GLY A 726 -14.21 35.34 -13.35
N LYS A 727 -12.96 35.69 -13.05
CA LYS A 727 -11.76 34.99 -13.48
C LYS A 727 -10.94 34.61 -12.26
N GLU A 728 -10.45 33.38 -12.27
CA GLU A 728 -9.64 32.80 -11.22
C GLU A 728 -8.26 32.47 -11.80
N TYR A 729 -7.22 32.79 -11.03
CA TYR A 729 -5.82 32.67 -11.40
C TYR A 729 -5.08 31.81 -10.39
N ASN A 730 -4.11 31.03 -10.87
CA ASN A 730 -3.21 30.32 -9.97
C ASN A 730 -2.25 31.27 -9.23
N TRP A 731 -1.45 30.75 -8.30
CA TRP A 731 -0.50 31.54 -7.52
C TRP A 731 0.54 32.33 -8.33
N GLN A 732 0.85 31.89 -9.56
CA GLN A 732 1.77 32.59 -10.46
C GLN A 732 1.08 33.73 -11.24
N GLY A 733 -0.24 33.83 -11.16
CA GLY A 733 -1.05 34.78 -11.91
C GLY A 733 -1.46 34.28 -13.31
N HIS A 734 -1.37 32.98 -13.60
CA HIS A 734 -1.90 32.43 -14.85
C HIS A 734 -3.38 32.09 -14.69
N LEU A 735 -4.17 32.40 -15.72
CA LEU A 735 -5.61 32.14 -15.73
C LEU A 735 -5.87 30.63 -15.67
N ILE A 736 -6.72 30.20 -14.73
CA ILE A 736 -7.13 28.79 -14.60
C ILE A 736 -8.61 28.60 -14.84
N TYR A 737 -9.42 29.64 -14.64
CA TYR A 737 -10.84 29.60 -14.94
C TYR A 737 -11.38 30.98 -15.27
N SER A 738 -12.33 31.04 -16.20
CA SER A 738 -13.11 32.23 -16.52
C SER A 738 -14.56 31.82 -16.73
N GLY A 739 -15.48 32.34 -15.93
CA GLY A 739 -16.89 31.99 -16.06
C GLY A 739 -17.73 32.37 -14.85
N GLU A 740 -18.87 31.70 -14.73
CA GLU A 740 -19.82 31.95 -13.66
C GLU A 740 -19.41 31.30 -12.33
N PHE A 741 -19.72 32.00 -11.24
CA PHE A 741 -19.57 31.59 -9.87
C PHE A 741 -20.91 31.70 -9.13
N LYS A 742 -21.16 30.76 -8.23
CA LYS A 742 -22.29 30.78 -7.30
C LYS A 742 -21.84 30.18 -5.98
N ASP A 743 -22.10 30.90 -4.88
CA ASP A 743 -21.78 30.49 -3.52
C ASP A 743 -20.30 30.02 -3.39
N GLY A 744 -19.38 30.80 -3.96
CA GLY A 744 -17.93 30.53 -3.90
C GLY A 744 -17.43 29.41 -4.82
N THR A 745 -18.30 28.82 -5.64
CA THR A 745 -17.94 27.68 -6.51
C THR A 745 -18.24 27.94 -7.98
N ARG A 746 -17.40 27.39 -8.87
CA ARG A 746 -17.61 27.42 -10.32
C ARG A 746 -18.94 26.75 -10.65
N ASN A 747 -19.87 27.51 -11.22
CA ASN A 747 -21.22 27.07 -11.58
C ASN A 747 -21.67 27.80 -12.82
N GLY A 748 -22.56 27.23 -13.63
CA GLY A 748 -23.00 27.87 -14.86
C GLY A 748 -21.96 27.74 -15.97
N GLN A 749 -21.93 28.66 -16.93
CA GLN A 749 -21.01 28.56 -18.07
C GLN A 749 -19.61 29.07 -17.72
N GLY A 750 -18.58 28.37 -18.19
CA GLY A 750 -17.20 28.79 -18.01
C GLY A 750 -16.19 28.05 -18.87
N THR A 751 -14.95 28.50 -18.79
CA THR A 751 -13.79 27.92 -19.45
C THR A 751 -12.72 27.63 -18.41
N GLU A 752 -12.21 26.40 -18.39
CA GLU A 752 -11.06 25.99 -17.59
C GLU A 752 -9.80 25.93 -18.44
N TYR A 753 -8.68 26.37 -17.87
CA TYR A 753 -7.39 26.48 -18.54
C TYR A 753 -6.31 25.65 -17.84
N ARG A 754 -5.42 25.03 -18.63
CA ARG A 754 -4.17 24.42 -18.17
C ARG A 754 -3.03 24.88 -19.08
N GLN A 755 -1.98 25.45 -18.51
CA GLN A 755 -0.85 26.04 -19.26
C GLN A 755 -1.34 26.99 -20.37
N ASP A 756 -2.26 27.89 -20.02
CA ASP A 756 -2.88 28.87 -20.93
C ASP A 756 -3.68 28.27 -22.10
N LYS A 757 -3.92 26.96 -22.10
CA LYS A 757 -4.79 26.27 -23.08
C LYS A 757 -6.14 25.96 -22.45
N ALA A 758 -7.23 26.28 -23.16
CA ALA A 758 -8.57 25.87 -22.76
C ALA A 758 -8.68 24.34 -22.81
N VAL A 759 -8.91 23.73 -21.64
CA VAL A 759 -9.10 22.28 -21.52
C VAL A 759 -10.57 21.91 -21.44
N TYR A 760 -11.42 22.82 -20.97
CA TYR A 760 -12.85 22.62 -20.97
C TYR A 760 -13.58 23.94 -21.18
N GLU A 761 -14.62 23.94 -22.01
CA GLU A 761 -15.52 25.06 -22.26
C GLU A 761 -16.96 24.54 -22.14
N GLY A 762 -17.71 24.96 -21.13
CA GLY A 762 -19.08 24.46 -20.95
C GLY A 762 -19.67 24.73 -19.58
N GLY A 763 -20.69 23.96 -19.23
CA GLY A 763 -21.36 24.11 -17.95
C GLY A 763 -20.61 23.49 -16.77
N PHE A 764 -20.77 24.10 -15.61
CA PHE A 764 -20.22 23.67 -14.33
C PHE A 764 -21.34 23.56 -13.28
N ARG A 765 -21.23 22.58 -12.39
CA ARG A 765 -22.06 22.47 -11.18
C ARG A 765 -21.20 22.04 -10.01
N GLY A 766 -20.99 22.95 -9.06
CA GLY A 766 -20.11 22.71 -7.91
C GLY A 766 -18.70 22.28 -8.33
N ARG A 767 -18.10 23.00 -9.30
CA ARG A 767 -16.76 22.74 -9.90
C ARG A 767 -16.66 21.57 -10.89
N LEU A 768 -17.66 20.69 -10.98
CA LEU A 768 -17.65 19.57 -11.94
C LEU A 768 -18.24 19.98 -13.29
N TYR A 769 -17.70 19.42 -14.39
CA TYR A 769 -18.28 19.56 -15.73
C TYR A 769 -19.72 19.02 -15.77
N HIS A 770 -20.65 19.82 -16.28
CA HIS A 770 -22.08 19.51 -16.27
C HIS A 770 -22.82 20.21 -17.42
N GLY A 771 -23.84 19.56 -17.98
CA GLY A 771 -24.57 20.10 -19.12
C GLY A 771 -23.73 20.08 -20.40
N GLN A 772 -24.04 20.94 -21.37
CA GLN A 772 -23.29 20.96 -22.63
C GLN A 772 -21.89 21.54 -22.43
N GLY A 773 -20.89 20.93 -23.07
CA GLY A 773 -19.53 21.45 -23.06
C GLY A 773 -18.63 20.83 -24.12
N LYS A 774 -17.40 21.33 -24.17
CA LYS A 774 -16.31 20.87 -25.03
C LYS A 774 -15.09 20.59 -24.16
N LEU A 775 -14.60 19.36 -24.17
CA LEU A 775 -13.39 18.93 -23.48
C LEU A 775 -12.26 18.75 -24.50
N THR A 776 -11.08 19.29 -24.22
CA THR A 776 -9.85 19.09 -25.00
C THR A 776 -8.93 18.14 -24.25
N PHE A 777 -8.62 17.00 -24.86
CA PHE A 777 -7.73 15.98 -24.29
C PHE A 777 -6.26 16.37 -24.46
N PHE A 778 -5.37 15.71 -23.71
CA PHE A 778 -3.94 16.02 -23.72
C PHE A 778 -3.26 15.85 -25.10
N ASN A 779 -3.77 14.92 -25.92
CA ASN A 779 -3.29 14.70 -27.29
C ASN A 779 -3.83 15.74 -28.29
N GLY A 780 -4.70 16.66 -27.85
CA GLY A 780 -5.31 17.70 -28.69
C GLY A 780 -6.68 17.35 -29.25
N ASP A 781 -7.14 16.10 -29.11
CA ASP A 781 -8.49 15.70 -29.52
C ASP A 781 -9.55 16.44 -28.69
N THR A 782 -10.78 16.53 -29.22
CA THR A 782 -11.89 17.17 -28.53
C THR A 782 -13.13 16.29 -28.47
N TYR A 783 -13.90 16.45 -27.40
CA TYR A 783 -15.27 15.97 -27.29
C TYR A 783 -16.18 17.18 -27.13
N THR A 784 -17.31 17.23 -27.84
CA THR A 784 -18.36 18.23 -27.66
C THR A 784 -19.69 17.52 -27.40
N GLY A 785 -20.31 17.74 -26.26
CA GLY A 785 -21.56 17.07 -25.90
C GLY A 785 -21.98 17.28 -24.44
N GLU A 786 -22.88 16.43 -23.96
CA GLU A 786 -23.42 16.52 -22.60
C GLU A 786 -22.43 15.96 -21.56
N PHE A 787 -22.36 16.60 -20.40
CA PHE A 787 -21.58 16.19 -19.25
C PHE A 787 -22.47 16.00 -18.02
N ASN A 788 -22.21 14.96 -17.24
CA ASN A 788 -22.87 14.74 -15.96
C ASN A 788 -21.84 14.37 -14.88
N GLN A 789 -21.67 15.24 -13.88
CA GLN A 789 -20.72 15.08 -12.78
C GLN A 789 -19.29 14.75 -13.25
N GLY A 790 -18.79 15.47 -14.26
CA GLY A 790 -17.45 15.29 -14.80
C GLY A 790 -17.31 14.22 -15.89
N LYS A 791 -18.34 13.40 -16.15
CA LYS A 791 -18.34 12.39 -17.22
C LYS A 791 -19.01 12.93 -18.48
N TYR A 792 -18.38 12.76 -19.64
CA TYR A 792 -19.00 13.06 -20.93
C TYR A 792 -19.99 11.95 -21.33
N GLY A 793 -21.09 12.32 -22.00
CA GLY A 793 -22.17 11.44 -22.40
C GLY A 793 -21.95 10.74 -23.74
N GLU A 794 -22.73 9.68 -23.98
CA GLU A 794 -22.60 8.81 -25.17
C GLU A 794 -22.99 9.49 -26.49
N ARG A 795 -23.73 10.60 -26.44
CA ARG A 795 -24.30 11.29 -27.62
C ARG A 795 -23.53 12.53 -28.10
N GLY A 796 -22.26 12.66 -27.70
CA GLY A 796 -21.43 13.79 -28.13
C GLY A 796 -20.62 13.54 -29.40
N THR A 797 -20.12 14.62 -29.98
CA THR A 797 -19.29 14.64 -31.18
C THR A 797 -17.82 14.66 -30.78
N PHE A 798 -17.04 13.69 -31.24
CA PHE A 798 -15.58 13.75 -31.12
C PHE A 798 -14.97 14.42 -32.35
N ALA A 799 -13.83 15.07 -32.18
CA ALA A 799 -12.98 15.50 -33.28
C ALA A 799 -11.51 15.25 -32.93
N ASP A 800 -10.70 14.91 -33.93
CA ASP A 800 -9.25 14.76 -33.73
C ASP A 800 -8.56 16.10 -33.47
N SER A 801 -7.26 16.08 -33.17
CA SER A 801 -6.44 17.27 -32.93
C SER A 801 -6.37 18.25 -34.11
N SER A 802 -6.83 17.86 -35.32
CA SER A 802 -6.94 18.73 -36.49
C SER A 802 -8.33 19.38 -36.62
N GLY A 803 -9.28 19.00 -35.77
CA GLY A 803 -10.66 19.47 -35.78
C GLY A 803 -11.58 18.68 -36.72
N LYS A 804 -11.14 17.53 -37.24
CA LYS A 804 -11.97 16.68 -38.10
C LYS A 804 -12.96 15.88 -37.26
N THR A 805 -14.25 16.07 -37.51
CA THR A 805 -15.33 15.33 -36.85
C THR A 805 -15.16 13.82 -37.03
N ILE A 806 -15.19 13.10 -35.91
CA ILE A 806 -15.23 11.66 -35.81
C ILE A 806 -16.71 11.28 -35.60
N VAL A 807 -17.34 10.70 -36.63
CA VAL A 807 -18.74 10.24 -36.56
C VAL A 807 -18.80 9.03 -35.62
N ASN A 808 -19.30 9.23 -34.39
CA ASN A 808 -19.40 8.19 -33.37
C ASN A 808 -20.72 7.38 -33.50
N GLY A 809 -20.70 6.33 -34.32
CA GLY A 809 -21.82 5.45 -34.64
C GLY A 809 -22.69 6.02 -35.78
N ALA A 810 -22.82 5.29 -36.89
CA ALA A 810 -23.81 5.59 -37.91
C ALA A 810 -25.12 4.87 -37.58
N ASP A 811 -26.29 5.49 -37.78
CA ASP A 811 -27.58 4.80 -37.61
C ASP A 811 -27.84 3.83 -38.79
N GLN A 812 -27.33 4.19 -39.98
CA GLN A 812 -27.30 3.39 -41.20
C GLN A 812 -26.01 3.73 -41.98
N GLY A 813 -25.39 2.74 -42.64
CA GLY A 813 -24.20 2.95 -43.46
C GLY A 813 -22.89 2.86 -42.67
N THR A 814 -21.78 3.44 -43.16
CA THR A 814 -20.46 3.32 -42.51
C THR A 814 -20.21 4.41 -41.46
N GLY A 815 -19.56 4.05 -40.34
CA GLY A 815 -19.24 4.97 -39.24
C GLY A 815 -18.06 4.48 -38.39
N VAL A 816 -17.74 5.23 -37.33
CA VAL A 816 -16.72 4.86 -36.34
C VAL A 816 -17.40 4.74 -34.98
N TYR A 817 -17.23 3.68 -34.21
CA TYR A 817 -17.79 3.59 -32.85
C TYR A 817 -16.65 3.40 -31.85
N ARG A 818 -16.48 4.35 -30.93
CA ARG A 818 -15.49 4.24 -29.86
C ARG A 818 -16.16 3.69 -28.60
N PHE A 819 -15.77 2.49 -28.22
CA PHE A 819 -16.26 1.83 -27.02
C PHE A 819 -15.73 2.52 -25.75
N ALA A 820 -16.43 2.32 -24.63
CA ALA A 820 -16.04 2.90 -23.34
C ALA A 820 -14.64 2.45 -22.86
N ASP A 821 -14.14 1.31 -23.34
CA ASP A 821 -12.79 0.77 -23.07
C ASP A 821 -11.69 1.39 -23.96
N GLY A 822 -12.05 2.30 -24.86
CA GLY A 822 -11.13 2.98 -25.77
C GLY A 822 -10.91 2.28 -27.12
N THR A 823 -11.40 1.06 -27.30
CA THR A 823 -11.36 0.36 -28.60
C THR A 823 -12.23 1.08 -29.64
N ILE A 824 -11.90 0.92 -30.91
CA ILE A 824 -12.51 1.66 -32.02
C ILE A 824 -13.02 0.68 -33.06
N TYR A 825 -14.32 0.64 -33.31
CA TYR A 825 -14.88 0.04 -34.52
C TYR A 825 -14.92 1.06 -35.65
N LYS A 826 -14.62 0.66 -36.88
CA LYS A 826 -14.82 1.41 -38.11
C LYS A 826 -15.49 0.48 -39.11
N GLY A 827 -16.75 0.71 -39.45
CA GLY A 827 -17.46 -0.21 -40.32
C GLY A 827 -18.91 0.14 -40.52
N GLU A 828 -19.65 -0.79 -41.09
CA GLU A 828 -21.07 -0.65 -41.39
C GLU A 828 -21.94 -0.74 -40.12
N PHE A 829 -23.10 -0.07 -40.18
CA PHE A 829 -24.14 -0.03 -39.16
C PHE A 829 -25.51 -0.14 -39.83
N GLN A 830 -26.44 -0.81 -39.15
CA GLN A 830 -27.86 -0.76 -39.48
C GLN A 830 -28.68 -0.74 -38.18
N GLY A 831 -29.54 0.28 -38.03
CA GLY A 831 -30.30 0.55 -36.81
C GLY A 831 -29.41 0.90 -35.61
N GLY A 832 -28.26 1.54 -35.85
CA GLY A 832 -27.27 1.88 -34.82
C GLY A 832 -26.46 0.69 -34.28
N VAL A 833 -26.64 -0.51 -34.82
CA VAL A 833 -25.90 -1.72 -34.42
C VAL A 833 -24.82 -2.03 -35.45
N LEU A 834 -23.63 -2.43 -34.98
CA LEU A 834 -22.54 -2.88 -35.86
C LEU A 834 -23.02 -4.06 -36.70
N GLN A 835 -22.90 -3.90 -38.01
CA GLN A 835 -23.40 -4.87 -38.98
C GLN A 835 -22.57 -4.79 -40.26
N GLY A 836 -22.57 -5.83 -41.10
CA GLY A 836 -21.85 -5.79 -42.37
C GLY A 836 -20.34 -5.76 -42.17
N ARG A 837 -19.58 -5.16 -43.09
CA ARG A 837 -18.12 -5.17 -43.00
C ARG A 837 -17.59 -4.10 -42.05
N GLY A 838 -16.60 -4.46 -41.24
CA GLY A 838 -15.94 -3.51 -40.34
C GLY A 838 -14.58 -3.96 -39.83
N GLU A 839 -13.91 -3.02 -39.19
CA GLU A 839 -12.60 -3.14 -38.58
C GLU A 839 -12.69 -2.72 -37.12
N THR A 840 -12.15 -3.50 -36.20
CA THR A 840 -11.91 -3.03 -34.83
C THR A 840 -10.43 -2.78 -34.62
N TYR A 841 -10.14 -1.73 -33.86
CA TYR A 841 -8.82 -1.32 -33.45
C TYR A 841 -8.74 -1.29 -31.93
N ASN A 842 -7.58 -1.64 -31.41
CA ASN A 842 -7.29 -1.47 -29.99
C ASN A 842 -7.19 0.03 -29.63
N LYS A 843 -7.13 0.34 -28.34
CA LYS A 843 -7.04 1.72 -27.81
C LYS A 843 -5.83 2.53 -28.34
N ASP A 844 -4.75 1.84 -28.71
CA ASP A 844 -3.54 2.41 -29.31
C ASP A 844 -3.63 2.54 -30.84
N SER A 845 -4.79 2.23 -31.41
CA SER A 845 -5.09 2.22 -32.85
C SER A 845 -4.41 1.11 -33.65
N THR A 846 -3.91 0.03 -33.03
CA THR A 846 -3.51 -1.20 -33.74
C THR A 846 -4.74 -1.98 -34.22
N LEU A 847 -4.69 -2.60 -35.41
CA LEU A 847 -5.82 -3.36 -35.97
C LEU A 847 -6.01 -4.66 -35.19
N ASN A 848 -7.21 -4.92 -34.67
CA ASN A 848 -7.56 -6.12 -33.90
C ASN A 848 -8.31 -7.15 -34.76
N HIS A 849 -9.29 -6.69 -35.53
CA HIS A 849 -10.08 -7.56 -36.40
C HIS A 849 -10.56 -6.80 -37.61
N ARG A 850 -10.67 -7.48 -38.74
CA ARG A 850 -11.31 -7.01 -39.97
C ARG A 850 -12.20 -8.12 -40.49
N GLY A 851 -13.49 -7.88 -40.62
CA GLY A 851 -14.41 -8.92 -41.05
C GLY A 851 -15.87 -8.48 -41.06
N GLU A 852 -16.75 -9.45 -41.21
CA GLU A 852 -18.19 -9.24 -41.17
C GLU A 852 -18.72 -9.23 -39.72
N TYR A 853 -19.75 -8.43 -39.49
CA TYR A 853 -20.44 -8.23 -38.23
C TYR A 853 -21.94 -8.44 -38.41
N ARG A 854 -22.58 -9.06 -37.41
CA ARG A 854 -24.03 -9.19 -37.32
C ARG A 854 -24.45 -8.98 -35.87
N ALA A 855 -25.40 -8.07 -35.65
CA ALA A 855 -25.94 -7.76 -34.33
C ALA A 855 -24.85 -7.44 -33.28
N GLY A 856 -23.84 -6.66 -33.65
CA GLY A 856 -22.78 -6.25 -32.71
C GLY A 856 -21.60 -7.22 -32.57
N LYS A 857 -21.66 -8.40 -33.20
CA LYS A 857 -20.65 -9.46 -33.04
C LYS A 857 -20.00 -9.82 -34.37
N ARG A 858 -18.74 -10.27 -34.34
CA ARG A 858 -18.05 -10.88 -35.49
C ARG A 858 -18.88 -12.06 -36.00
N ASN A 859 -19.21 -12.07 -37.28
CA ASN A 859 -20.10 -13.05 -37.89
C ASN A 859 -19.85 -13.10 -39.39
N GLY A 860 -19.68 -14.28 -39.98
CA GLY A 860 -19.24 -14.41 -41.37
C GLY A 860 -17.73 -14.49 -41.47
N PHE A 861 -17.13 -14.13 -42.60
CA PHE A 861 -15.68 -14.29 -42.81
C PHE A 861 -14.90 -13.10 -42.22
N GLY A 862 -13.75 -13.37 -41.59
CA GLY A 862 -12.91 -12.31 -41.05
C GLY A 862 -11.47 -12.73 -40.74
N GLN A 863 -10.64 -11.73 -40.49
CA GLN A 863 -9.24 -11.81 -40.11
C GLN A 863 -9.06 -11.18 -38.73
N SER A 864 -8.37 -11.88 -37.82
CA SER A 864 -8.03 -11.37 -36.49
C SER A 864 -6.53 -11.32 -36.27
N PHE A 865 -6.12 -10.25 -35.62
CA PHE A 865 -4.73 -9.88 -35.39
C PHE A 865 -4.45 -9.84 -33.88
N ASP A 866 -3.22 -10.13 -33.50
CA ASP A 866 -2.76 -10.03 -32.11
C ASP A 866 -2.43 -8.56 -31.74
N LEU A 867 -1.90 -8.32 -30.53
CA LEU A 867 -1.58 -6.98 -30.06
C LEU A 867 -0.38 -6.32 -30.78
N ASP A 868 0.47 -7.12 -31.40
CA ASP A 868 1.61 -6.67 -32.22
C ASP A 868 1.21 -6.49 -33.70
N GLY A 869 -0.02 -6.89 -34.06
CA GLY A 869 -0.59 -6.77 -35.40
C GLY A 869 -0.35 -7.97 -36.30
N HIS A 870 0.13 -9.11 -35.79
CA HIS A 870 0.26 -10.34 -36.58
C HIS A 870 -1.09 -11.02 -36.75
N LEU A 871 -1.38 -11.47 -37.97
CA LEU A 871 -2.57 -12.28 -38.27
C LEU A 871 -2.46 -13.60 -37.52
N TRP A 872 -3.41 -13.91 -36.62
CA TRP A 872 -3.45 -15.21 -35.93
C TRP A 872 -4.61 -16.09 -36.39
N HIS A 873 -5.68 -15.51 -36.96
CA HIS A 873 -6.80 -16.27 -37.51
C HIS A 873 -7.41 -15.62 -38.75
N GLU A 874 -7.77 -16.44 -39.72
CA GLU A 874 -8.54 -16.07 -40.90
C GLU A 874 -9.60 -17.15 -41.19
N GLY A 875 -10.88 -16.82 -41.12
CA GLY A 875 -11.90 -17.85 -41.27
C GLY A 875 -13.31 -17.39 -40.97
N ALA A 876 -14.22 -18.37 -40.90
CA ALA A 876 -15.61 -18.16 -40.55
C ALA A 876 -15.78 -17.86 -39.05
N TYR A 877 -16.67 -16.93 -38.75
CA TYR A 877 -17.09 -16.54 -37.42
C TYR A 877 -18.60 -16.74 -37.23
N ALA A 878 -18.99 -17.16 -36.04
CA ALA A 878 -20.37 -17.15 -35.57
C ALA A 878 -20.43 -16.64 -34.12
N ASP A 879 -21.37 -15.75 -33.84
CA ASP A 879 -21.60 -15.15 -32.51
C ASP A 879 -20.34 -14.62 -31.79
N GLY A 880 -19.36 -14.09 -32.55
CA GLY A 880 -18.14 -13.51 -32.02
C GLY A 880 -16.94 -14.46 -31.95
N TYR A 881 -17.12 -15.75 -32.23
CA TYR A 881 -16.08 -16.79 -32.16
C TYR A 881 -15.75 -17.37 -33.54
N ALA A 882 -14.51 -17.82 -33.72
CA ALA A 882 -14.14 -18.60 -34.90
C ALA A 882 -14.94 -19.91 -34.91
N LYS A 883 -15.73 -20.14 -35.95
CA LYS A 883 -16.61 -21.30 -36.08
C LYS A 883 -16.83 -21.64 -37.56
N GLY A 884 -16.56 -22.89 -37.93
CA GLY A 884 -16.54 -23.38 -39.30
C GLY A 884 -15.14 -23.37 -39.90
N GLN A 885 -15.04 -23.36 -41.22
CA GLN A 885 -13.75 -23.46 -41.93
C GLN A 885 -12.89 -22.19 -41.72
N GLY A 886 -11.62 -22.38 -41.40
CA GLY A 886 -10.67 -21.28 -41.18
C GLY A 886 -9.20 -21.73 -41.18
N LYS A 887 -8.34 -20.78 -40.86
CA LYS A 887 -6.89 -20.92 -40.75
C LYS A 887 -6.40 -20.22 -39.50
N SER A 888 -5.41 -20.79 -38.83
CA SER A 888 -4.61 -20.08 -37.82
C SER A 888 -3.15 -20.00 -38.23
N PHE A 889 -2.43 -19.03 -37.68
CA PHE A 889 -1.05 -18.73 -38.06
C PHE A 889 -0.18 -18.57 -36.81
N TYR A 890 1.09 -18.93 -36.94
CA TYR A 890 2.11 -18.64 -35.94
C TYR A 890 2.46 -17.14 -35.94
N GLU A 891 3.12 -16.67 -34.88
CA GLU A 891 3.64 -15.28 -34.75
C GLU A 891 4.54 -14.86 -35.92
N ASN A 892 5.25 -15.81 -36.55
CA ASN A 892 6.08 -15.57 -37.73
C ASN A 892 5.28 -15.46 -39.04
N GLY A 893 3.94 -15.51 -38.98
CA GLY A 893 3.01 -15.42 -40.10
C GLY A 893 2.83 -16.71 -40.91
N LYS A 894 3.49 -17.81 -40.55
CA LYS A 894 3.33 -19.10 -41.26
C LYS A 894 2.05 -19.81 -40.82
N LEU A 895 1.43 -20.53 -41.77
CA LEU A 895 0.23 -21.33 -41.52
C LEU A 895 0.51 -22.35 -40.41
N GLN A 896 -0.34 -22.36 -39.39
CA GLN A 896 -0.29 -23.32 -38.29
C GLN A 896 -1.34 -24.40 -38.47
N TYR A 897 -2.57 -24.00 -38.77
CA TYR A 897 -3.69 -24.92 -38.97
C TYR A 897 -4.59 -24.43 -40.10
N GLU A 898 -5.13 -25.35 -40.88
CA GLU A 898 -6.28 -25.11 -41.75
C GLU A 898 -7.31 -26.22 -41.58
N GLY A 899 -8.56 -25.86 -41.34
CA GLY A 899 -9.61 -26.84 -41.09
C GLY A 899 -10.81 -26.23 -40.39
N GLU A 900 -11.62 -27.08 -39.77
CA GLU A 900 -12.80 -26.64 -39.04
C GLU A 900 -12.45 -26.13 -37.63
N PHE A 901 -13.17 -25.12 -37.18
CA PHE A 901 -13.12 -24.54 -35.85
C PHE A 901 -14.48 -24.66 -35.20
N ASP A 902 -14.51 -24.90 -33.89
CA ASP A 902 -15.72 -24.74 -33.09
C ASP A 902 -15.41 -23.88 -31.87
N TYR A 903 -16.07 -22.73 -31.77
CA TYR A 903 -15.86 -21.73 -30.71
C TYR A 903 -14.38 -21.38 -30.41
N GLY A 904 -13.51 -21.43 -31.40
CA GLY A 904 -12.10 -21.03 -31.30
C GLY A 904 -11.08 -22.16 -31.14
N THR A 905 -11.51 -23.41 -30.93
CA THR A 905 -10.62 -24.60 -30.94
C THR A 905 -10.60 -25.26 -32.31
N TRP A 906 -9.55 -26.01 -32.63
CA TRP A 906 -9.54 -26.83 -33.84
C TRP A 906 -10.42 -28.05 -33.62
N SER A 907 -11.30 -28.32 -34.58
CA SER A 907 -12.32 -29.36 -34.47
C SER A 907 -12.61 -29.97 -35.83
N GLY A 908 -13.15 -31.18 -35.88
CA GLY A 908 -13.51 -31.81 -37.16
C GLY A 908 -12.27 -32.10 -38.00
N SER A 909 -12.38 -32.08 -39.32
CA SER A 909 -11.23 -32.37 -40.19
C SER A 909 -10.34 -31.15 -40.42
N GLY A 910 -9.02 -31.33 -40.34
CA GLY A 910 -8.06 -30.26 -40.59
C GLY A 910 -6.65 -30.75 -40.89
N LYS A 911 -5.75 -29.78 -41.06
CA LYS A 911 -4.32 -29.99 -41.27
C LYS A 911 -3.52 -29.05 -40.38
N VAL A 912 -2.55 -29.59 -39.67
CA VAL A 912 -1.57 -28.82 -38.89
C VAL A 912 -0.23 -28.80 -39.61
N TYR A 913 0.45 -27.67 -39.55
CA TYR A 913 1.75 -27.42 -40.15
C TYR A 913 2.75 -27.02 -39.07
N THR A 914 4.02 -27.37 -39.28
CA THR A 914 5.13 -26.94 -38.42
C THR A 914 5.40 -25.44 -38.56
N LYS A 915 6.21 -24.88 -37.65
CA LYS A 915 6.69 -23.50 -37.75
C LYS A 915 7.52 -23.24 -39.02
N GLU A 916 7.97 -24.27 -39.72
CA GLU A 916 8.65 -24.17 -41.01
C GLU A 916 7.73 -24.44 -42.21
N SER A 917 6.41 -24.51 -41.99
CA SER A 917 5.37 -24.76 -43.01
C SER A 917 5.38 -26.17 -43.61
N ARG A 918 5.98 -27.14 -42.91
CA ARG A 918 5.89 -28.56 -43.28
C ARG A 918 4.56 -29.11 -42.79
N LEU A 919 3.83 -29.89 -43.61
CA LEU A 919 2.62 -30.59 -43.14
C LEU A 919 3.03 -31.55 -42.02
N LEU A 920 2.47 -31.34 -40.83
CA LEU A 920 2.72 -32.18 -39.66
C LEU A 920 1.66 -33.27 -39.59
N TYR A 921 0.38 -32.90 -39.67
CA TYR A 921 -0.74 -33.81 -39.49
C TYR A 921 -1.90 -33.46 -40.43
N GLU A 922 -2.59 -34.45 -40.97
CA GLU A 922 -3.92 -34.31 -41.59
C GLU A 922 -4.88 -35.34 -40.98
N GLY A 923 -6.03 -34.93 -40.48
CA GLY A 923 -6.95 -35.85 -39.81
C GLY A 923 -8.07 -35.14 -39.06
N GLU A 924 -8.67 -35.85 -38.10
CA GLU A 924 -9.73 -35.33 -37.26
C GLU A 924 -9.17 -34.68 -35.98
N PHE A 925 -9.92 -33.72 -35.44
CA PHE A 925 -9.56 -32.92 -34.28
C PHE A 925 -10.76 -32.79 -33.32
N GLU A 926 -10.46 -32.81 -32.03
CA GLU A 926 -11.39 -32.45 -30.96
C GLU A 926 -10.61 -31.63 -29.93
N ASP A 927 -11.14 -30.44 -29.58
CA ASP A 927 -10.49 -29.49 -28.66
C ASP A 927 -9.02 -29.16 -28.97
N SER A 928 -8.66 -29.15 -30.25
CA SER A 928 -7.31 -28.91 -30.78
C SER A 928 -6.31 -30.07 -30.66
N GLU A 929 -6.74 -31.24 -30.18
CA GLU A 929 -5.93 -32.46 -30.13
C GLU A 929 -6.19 -33.35 -31.37
N PHE A 930 -5.19 -34.15 -31.78
CA PHE A 930 -5.38 -35.14 -32.85
C PHE A 930 -6.33 -36.23 -32.35
N GLN A 931 -7.45 -36.43 -33.06
CA GLN A 931 -8.48 -37.39 -32.67
C GLN A 931 -8.88 -38.22 -33.88
N GLY A 932 -9.43 -39.41 -33.67
CA GLY A 932 -10.02 -40.20 -34.76
C GLY A 932 -8.99 -40.65 -35.79
N GLN A 933 -9.34 -40.67 -37.08
CA GLN A 933 -8.42 -41.14 -38.12
C GLN A 933 -7.56 -40.01 -38.67
N GLY A 934 -6.24 -40.25 -38.80
CA GLY A 934 -5.33 -39.24 -39.34
C GLY A 934 -4.03 -39.80 -39.91
N LYS A 935 -3.26 -38.90 -40.52
CA LYS A 935 -1.88 -39.14 -40.95
C LYS A 935 -0.94 -38.12 -40.33
N LEU A 936 0.14 -38.61 -39.75
CA LEU A 936 1.21 -37.80 -39.17
C LEU A 936 2.47 -37.97 -40.02
N TYR A 937 3.07 -36.86 -40.42
CA TYR A 937 4.20 -36.78 -41.34
C TYR A 937 5.45 -36.35 -40.58
N TYR A 938 6.53 -37.12 -40.71
CA TYR A 938 7.81 -36.83 -40.09
C TYR A 938 8.79 -36.17 -41.06
N ALA A 939 9.78 -35.46 -40.53
CA ALA A 939 10.75 -34.72 -41.32
C ALA A 939 11.62 -35.61 -42.24
N ASP A 940 11.85 -36.87 -41.87
CA ASP A 940 12.61 -37.83 -42.67
C ASP A 940 11.79 -38.46 -43.82
N GLY A 941 10.52 -38.07 -43.97
CA GLY A 941 9.61 -38.58 -44.99
C GLY A 941 8.80 -39.81 -44.55
N THR A 942 8.99 -40.29 -43.33
CA THR A 942 8.13 -41.34 -42.74
C THR A 942 6.72 -40.78 -42.53
N VAL A 943 5.70 -41.62 -42.71
CA VAL A 943 4.29 -41.26 -42.48
C VAL A 943 3.65 -42.34 -41.61
N TYR A 944 2.99 -41.93 -40.52
CA TYR A 944 2.07 -42.78 -39.77
C TYR A 944 0.65 -42.56 -40.30
N THR A 945 -0.12 -43.63 -40.49
CA THR A 945 -1.56 -43.60 -40.81
C THR A 945 -2.30 -44.50 -39.83
N GLY A 946 -3.25 -43.97 -39.07
CA GLY A 946 -4.00 -44.74 -38.08
C GLY A 946 -4.92 -43.90 -37.21
N ALA A 947 -5.49 -44.54 -36.19
CA ALA A 947 -6.28 -43.86 -35.18
C ALA A 947 -5.38 -43.01 -34.26
N PHE A 948 -5.94 -41.94 -33.72
CA PHE A 948 -5.41 -41.09 -32.66
C PHE A 948 -6.45 -40.94 -31.56
N ASP A 949 -5.99 -40.93 -30.31
CA ASP A 949 -6.80 -40.65 -29.12
C ASP A 949 -6.09 -39.55 -28.34
N TYR A 950 -6.62 -38.32 -28.41
CA TYR A 950 -6.05 -37.10 -27.82
C TYR A 950 -4.53 -36.98 -28.01
N SER A 951 -4.09 -36.97 -29.26
CA SER A 951 -2.67 -36.84 -29.66
C SER A 951 -1.75 -37.99 -29.29
N GLU A 952 -2.29 -39.16 -28.92
CA GLU A 952 -1.54 -40.43 -28.85
C GLU A 952 -1.90 -41.38 -30.01
N PHE A 953 -1.00 -42.31 -30.36
CA PHE A 953 -1.33 -43.34 -31.36
C PHE A 953 -2.38 -44.32 -30.82
N GLY A 954 -3.52 -44.42 -31.51
CA GLY A 954 -4.51 -45.45 -31.26
C GLY A 954 -4.13 -46.82 -31.85
N GLU A 955 -4.95 -47.83 -31.57
CA GLU A 955 -4.71 -49.19 -32.05
C GLU A 955 -4.82 -49.31 -33.59
N GLY A 956 -3.95 -50.12 -34.20
CA GLY A 956 -4.08 -50.52 -35.61
C GLY A 956 -3.42 -49.59 -36.65
N GLY A 957 -2.60 -48.62 -36.24
CA GLY A 957 -1.86 -47.76 -37.16
C GLY A 957 -0.70 -48.44 -37.91
N SER A 958 -0.25 -47.82 -39.00
CA SER A 958 0.84 -48.33 -39.85
C SER A 958 1.79 -47.21 -40.28
N PHE A 959 3.07 -47.55 -40.47
CA PHE A 959 4.11 -46.62 -40.95
C PHE A 959 4.47 -46.92 -42.40
N THR A 960 4.70 -45.88 -43.20
CA THR A 960 5.20 -45.98 -44.58
C THR A 960 6.36 -45.02 -44.83
N ASP A 961 7.20 -45.32 -45.82
CA ASP A 961 8.18 -44.35 -46.33
C ASP A 961 7.51 -43.25 -47.17
N ALA A 962 8.30 -42.27 -47.63
CA ALA A 962 7.82 -41.16 -48.46
C ALA A 962 7.20 -41.59 -49.81
N LYS A 963 7.39 -42.85 -50.23
CA LYS A 963 6.79 -43.44 -51.45
C LYS A 963 5.57 -44.31 -51.14
N GLY A 964 5.12 -44.35 -49.88
CA GLY A 964 3.99 -45.16 -49.43
C GLY A 964 4.31 -46.65 -49.25
N LYS A 965 5.59 -47.05 -49.23
CA LYS A 965 5.98 -48.44 -48.97
C LYS A 965 5.85 -48.73 -47.47
N PRO A 966 5.15 -49.80 -47.06
CA PRO A 966 5.04 -50.16 -45.65
C PRO A 966 6.41 -50.38 -44.99
N LEU A 967 6.60 -49.76 -43.84
CA LEU A 967 7.73 -49.94 -42.95
C LEU A 967 7.32 -50.90 -41.83
N SER A 968 8.06 -52.01 -41.72
CA SER A 968 7.86 -52.99 -40.64
C SER A 968 8.93 -52.82 -39.58
N GLY A 969 8.59 -53.09 -38.32
CA GLY A 969 9.54 -53.00 -37.20
C GLY A 969 9.75 -51.59 -36.62
N ILE A 970 9.04 -50.57 -37.08
CA ILE A 970 9.08 -49.21 -36.52
C ILE A 970 8.56 -49.23 -35.07
N ASN A 971 9.28 -48.57 -34.15
CA ASN A 971 9.00 -48.56 -32.70
C ASN A 971 8.92 -49.95 -32.04
N THR A 972 9.46 -51.02 -32.66
CA THR A 972 9.41 -52.39 -32.10
C THR A 972 10.69 -52.81 -31.36
N ALA A 973 11.80 -52.10 -31.59
CA ALA A 973 13.09 -52.40 -30.99
C ALA A 973 13.03 -52.13 -29.47
N ARG A 974 13.17 -53.18 -28.66
CA ARG A 974 13.08 -53.06 -27.20
C ARG A 974 14.40 -52.74 -26.51
N ILE A 975 15.54 -53.14 -27.06
CA ILE A 975 16.87 -52.94 -26.46
C ILE A 975 17.90 -52.71 -27.59
N GLY A 976 18.87 -51.80 -27.40
CA GLY A 976 19.95 -51.50 -28.36
C GLY A 976 19.77 -50.14 -29.06
N THR A 977 20.53 -49.82 -30.11
CA THR A 977 20.35 -48.55 -30.84
C THR A 977 19.19 -48.61 -31.82
N GLY A 978 18.30 -47.63 -31.81
CA GLY A 978 17.17 -47.56 -32.73
C GLY A 978 16.59 -46.16 -32.89
N LYS A 979 15.55 -46.06 -33.72
CA LYS A 979 14.82 -44.83 -34.01
C LYS A 979 13.38 -44.94 -33.53
N LEU A 980 12.92 -43.94 -32.76
CA LEU A 980 11.54 -43.83 -32.29
C LEU A 980 10.83 -42.66 -32.98
N TYR A 981 9.55 -42.87 -33.27
CA TYR A 981 8.63 -41.92 -33.87
C TYR A 981 7.49 -41.64 -32.87
N TYR A 982 7.25 -40.37 -32.54
CA TYR A 982 6.27 -39.96 -31.53
C TYR A 982 5.05 -39.28 -32.16
N ALA A 983 3.91 -39.33 -31.45
CA ALA A 983 2.64 -38.82 -31.96
C ALA A 983 2.57 -37.28 -32.08
N ASP A 984 3.49 -36.56 -31.42
CA ASP A 984 3.72 -35.13 -31.60
C ASP A 984 4.53 -34.79 -32.88
N GLY A 985 5.01 -35.81 -33.60
CA GLY A 985 5.79 -35.70 -34.83
C GLY A 985 7.30 -35.52 -34.63
N THR A 986 7.79 -35.58 -33.39
CA THR A 986 9.22 -35.64 -33.09
C THR A 986 9.79 -37.03 -33.34
N THR A 987 11.11 -37.11 -33.48
CA THR A 987 11.81 -38.41 -33.61
C THR A 987 13.02 -38.47 -32.72
N TYR A 988 13.34 -39.68 -32.24
CA TYR A 988 14.53 -39.94 -31.44
C TYR A 988 15.42 -40.95 -32.16
N GLU A 989 16.73 -40.74 -32.17
CA GLU A 989 17.73 -41.70 -32.63
C GLU A 989 18.79 -41.92 -31.55
N GLY A 990 18.94 -43.14 -31.06
CA GLY A 990 19.91 -43.43 -30.01
C GLY A 990 19.71 -44.78 -29.36
N GLU A 991 20.29 -44.97 -28.19
CA GLU A 991 20.10 -46.19 -27.40
C GLU A 991 18.64 -46.32 -26.92
N LEU A 992 18.19 -47.58 -26.75
CA LEU A 992 16.83 -47.94 -26.35
C LEU A 992 16.88 -48.98 -25.23
N ALA A 993 15.95 -48.83 -24.28
CA ALA A 993 15.64 -49.82 -23.25
C ALA A 993 14.13 -49.91 -23.05
N GLU A 994 13.60 -51.14 -23.00
CA GLU A 994 12.17 -51.45 -22.96
C GLU A 994 11.31 -50.76 -24.05
N GLY A 995 11.90 -50.45 -25.21
CA GLY A 995 11.20 -49.78 -26.31
C GLY A 995 11.11 -48.26 -26.18
N LYS A 996 11.85 -47.67 -25.23
CA LYS A 996 11.90 -46.23 -24.99
C LYS A 996 13.32 -45.69 -25.17
N ALA A 997 13.44 -44.38 -25.44
CA ALA A 997 14.73 -43.68 -25.46
C ALA A 997 15.50 -43.89 -24.15
N HIS A 998 16.74 -44.34 -24.23
CA HIS A 998 17.60 -44.64 -23.08
C HIS A 998 19.07 -44.44 -23.48
N GLY A 999 19.98 -44.19 -22.54
CA GLY A 999 21.41 -43.97 -22.86
C GLY A 999 21.62 -42.77 -23.79
N ARG A 1000 22.72 -42.73 -24.54
CA ARG A 1000 23.02 -41.57 -25.39
C ARG A 1000 22.21 -41.58 -26.69
N GLY A 1001 21.60 -40.44 -27.02
CA GLY A 1001 20.81 -40.28 -28.24
C GLY A 1001 20.56 -38.82 -28.64
N LYS A 1002 19.82 -38.64 -29.73
CA LYS A 1002 19.44 -37.35 -30.30
C LYS A 1002 17.92 -37.29 -30.46
N LEU A 1003 17.29 -36.24 -29.92
CA LEU A 1003 15.91 -35.89 -30.24
C LEU A 1003 15.91 -34.84 -31.35
N PHE A 1004 15.08 -35.07 -32.35
CA PHE A 1004 14.85 -34.15 -33.45
C PHE A 1004 13.43 -33.58 -33.33
N ASP A 1005 13.33 -32.27 -33.52
CA ASP A 1005 12.05 -31.57 -33.55
C ASP A 1005 11.20 -32.02 -34.75
N THR A 1006 9.99 -31.47 -34.84
CA THR A 1006 9.09 -31.77 -35.95
C THR A 1006 9.68 -31.40 -37.32
N ASP A 1007 10.67 -30.52 -37.42
CA ASP A 1007 11.31 -30.17 -38.71
C ASP A 1007 12.61 -30.95 -38.95
N GLY A 1008 12.92 -31.93 -38.10
CA GLY A 1008 14.09 -32.79 -38.21
C GLY A 1008 15.39 -32.08 -37.80
N LYS A 1009 15.30 -30.91 -37.15
CA LYS A 1009 16.47 -30.26 -36.58
C LYS A 1009 16.78 -30.90 -35.23
N PRO A 1010 18.06 -31.16 -34.90
CA PRO A 1010 18.43 -31.71 -33.62
C PRO A 1010 18.06 -30.71 -32.53
N GLU A 1011 17.09 -31.09 -31.71
CA GLU A 1011 16.60 -30.28 -30.59
C GLU A 1011 17.43 -30.56 -29.34
N TYR A 1012 17.95 -31.79 -29.22
CA TYR A 1012 18.77 -32.21 -28.10
C TYR A 1012 19.67 -33.40 -28.47
N GLU A 1013 20.91 -33.40 -27.99
CA GLU A 1013 21.84 -34.53 -28.05
C GLU A 1013 22.42 -34.76 -26.66
N GLY A 1014 22.16 -35.92 -26.08
CA GLY A 1014 22.54 -36.19 -24.70
C GLY A 1014 22.07 -37.55 -24.21
N GLU A 1015 22.05 -37.72 -22.89
CA GLU A 1015 21.62 -38.96 -22.24
C GLU A 1015 20.10 -38.99 -22.10
N PHE A 1016 19.51 -40.19 -22.16
CA PHE A 1016 18.09 -40.45 -22.02
C PHE A 1016 17.87 -41.57 -21.00
N LYS A 1017 16.74 -41.56 -20.32
CA LYS A 1017 16.34 -42.63 -19.40
C LYS A 1017 14.83 -42.79 -19.44
N ASN A 1018 14.38 -44.02 -19.70
CA ASN A 1018 12.99 -44.46 -19.74
C ASN A 1018 12.04 -43.59 -20.60
N GLY A 1019 12.53 -43.10 -21.75
CA GLY A 1019 11.76 -42.34 -22.73
C GLY A 1019 11.96 -40.83 -22.67
N TYR A 1020 12.68 -40.33 -21.66
CA TYR A 1020 12.88 -38.91 -21.45
C TYR A 1020 14.37 -38.55 -21.51
N ARG A 1021 14.68 -37.29 -21.81
CA ARG A 1021 16.04 -36.74 -21.67
C ARG A 1021 16.46 -36.94 -20.20
N LYS A 1022 17.70 -37.33 -19.93
CA LYS A 1022 18.18 -37.65 -18.56
C LYS A 1022 18.11 -36.42 -17.65
N ASP A 1023 18.26 -35.23 -18.22
CA ASP A 1023 18.05 -33.94 -17.57
C ASP A 1023 16.61 -33.77 -17.05
N TRP A 1024 15.64 -34.45 -17.67
CA TRP A 1024 14.23 -34.55 -17.25
C TRP A 1024 13.91 -35.82 -16.44
N TYR A 1025 14.86 -36.74 -16.28
CA TYR A 1025 14.66 -38.01 -15.55
C TYR A 1025 15.41 -38.06 -14.21
N ASP A 1026 16.43 -37.21 -14.03
CA ASP A 1026 17.15 -37.00 -12.78
C ASP A 1026 16.67 -35.69 -12.05
N GLU A 1027 15.70 -34.96 -12.62
CA GLU A 1027 14.77 -34.00 -11.97
C GLU A 1027 13.41 -34.69 -11.75
#